data_AF-A0A957Z465-F1
#
_entry.id   AF-A0A957Z465-F1
#
_cell.length_a   1.000
_cell.length_b   1.000
_cell.length_c   1.000
_cell.angle_alpha   90.00
_cell.angle_beta   90.00
_cell.angle_gamma   90.00
#
_symmetry.space_group_name_H-M   'P 1'
#
loop_
_entity.id
_entity.type
_entity.pdbx_description
1 polymer ?
#
loop_
_entity_poly.entity_id
_entity_poly.type
_entity_poly.pdbx_seq_one_letter_code
_entity_poly.pdbx_strand_id
1 'polypeptide(L)'
;MTAMLVLVLAAGTASAAAPAQAEPTEPAPVQVPFLDDWMASGHADAAAEAFVHWNEDDPAVVPESCAKCHSSTGYQDFLGADGTEAGVVNAPHPVGTVVDCVACHNNVTVTKDSVVMPSGLEITGLGDESRCMECHQGRESKVSVDKAIADAAVDADTVSENLSFRNIHYYAAAATKYGTLAKGGYEYDGNSYDAMFAHVEGYETCIDCHNPHTLELDLEGCATCHEGVASVDDLKNVRMAGSAVDYNGNGDVDEGIYYELQGLQDSLLAAMQAYSGEVAGSTVGYSPDSYPYFFIDTNASGTLEEDEINGDNRFASWTPRLLEAAYNYQTSKKDPGAYAHGGKYIIQLLFDSIASLNEAVAEPVDMEAMRRIDAGHFAGSEEAFRHWDEEGVVPGSCAKCHTAGGLPQMLAEGVVTSASPSNGFQCATCHNDLVEFTRYEAGAVKFPSGASIDSGDPDTNLCMNCHQGRESGVSVDAAIGDAAPDDQAEGLRFLNPHYFAAGATRWGSEAHGMYQYEGKEYLGFFDHGDGDVNQCKDCHSAHGLEVKTEACAECHEEIEDGAELQDIRYTLTDFDGDGDDEEGLAYEIETMAEDLYAAIQAYAADTLGTPIAYDAHAYPYFFMDGNANGVVDPEEAVRDNGFAGWTPRLLRAAYNYQWASKDPGAFAHNGQYVIQSLYDSIEDIGGDVSAMTRP
;
A
#
# COMPACT_ATOMS: atom_id res chain seq x y z
N MET A 1 -83.02 -36.69 -77.32
CA MET A 1 -84.25 -37.09 -76.61
C MET A 1 -84.06 -36.72 -75.16
N THR A 2 -84.66 -35.62 -74.68
CA THR A 2 -85.90 -35.63 -73.86
C THR A 2 -85.83 -36.62 -72.70
N ALA A 3 -86.06 -36.27 -71.44
CA ALA A 3 -86.78 -35.14 -70.87
C ALA A 3 -86.40 -34.90 -69.40
N MET A 4 -86.67 -33.68 -68.96
CA MET A 4 -86.69 -33.18 -67.59
C MET A 4 -87.59 -34.00 -66.66
N LEU A 5 -87.16 -34.15 -65.40
CA LEU A 5 -88.04 -34.28 -64.26
C LEU A 5 -87.58 -33.26 -63.20
N VAL A 6 -88.50 -32.39 -62.80
CA VAL A 6 -88.30 -31.33 -61.80
C VAL A 6 -88.49 -31.93 -60.42
N LEU A 7 -87.52 -31.72 -59.52
CA LEU A 7 -87.70 -31.92 -58.08
C LEU A 7 -87.03 -30.77 -57.31
N VAL A 8 -87.80 -30.20 -56.39
CA VAL A 8 -87.54 -28.98 -55.61
C VAL A 8 -86.34 -29.18 -54.66
N LEU A 9 -85.32 -28.32 -54.76
CA LEU A 9 -84.24 -28.22 -53.77
C LEU A 9 -84.74 -27.46 -52.52
N ALA A 10 -84.75 -28.14 -51.38
CA ALA A 10 -84.74 -27.49 -50.06
C ALA A 10 -83.28 -27.24 -49.65
N ALA A 11 -82.94 -25.98 -49.38
CA ALA A 11 -81.63 -25.55 -48.91
C ALA A 11 -81.40 -26.03 -47.47
N GLY A 12 -80.52 -27.02 -47.29
CA GLY A 12 -79.95 -27.38 -46.00
C GLY A 12 -78.64 -26.61 -45.79
N THR A 13 -78.62 -25.69 -44.83
CA THR A 13 -77.40 -25.05 -44.34
C THR A 13 -76.54 -26.06 -43.60
N ALA A 14 -75.46 -26.53 -44.23
CA ALA A 14 -74.43 -27.30 -43.56
C ALA A 14 -73.64 -26.38 -42.62
N SER A 15 -73.76 -26.63 -41.31
CA SER A 15 -72.96 -25.96 -40.28
C SER A 15 -71.49 -26.35 -40.48
N ALA A 16 -70.63 -25.36 -40.76
CA ALA A 16 -69.20 -25.55 -40.73
C ALA A 16 -68.76 -25.90 -39.31
N ALA A 17 -68.03 -27.00 -39.14
CA ALA A 17 -67.39 -27.34 -37.89
C ALA A 17 -66.30 -26.31 -37.58
N ALA A 18 -66.25 -25.84 -36.32
CA ALA A 18 -65.19 -24.97 -35.84
C ALA A 18 -63.82 -25.65 -35.98
N PRO A 19 -62.75 -24.93 -36.33
CA PRO A 19 -61.41 -25.49 -36.38
C PRO A 19 -61.03 -25.97 -34.97
N ALA A 20 -60.50 -27.19 -34.89
CA ALA A 20 -59.94 -27.73 -33.66
C ALA A 20 -58.84 -26.79 -33.18
N GLN A 21 -59.00 -26.28 -31.95
CA GLN A 21 -58.00 -25.49 -31.25
C GLN A 21 -56.79 -26.41 -31.04
N ALA A 22 -55.64 -26.04 -31.60
CA ALA A 22 -54.39 -26.75 -31.34
C ALA A 22 -54.16 -26.77 -29.82
N GLU A 23 -53.86 -27.95 -29.27
CA GLU A 23 -53.41 -28.07 -27.89
C GLU A 23 -52.22 -27.11 -27.69
N PRO A 24 -52.15 -26.40 -26.55
CA PRO A 24 -51.00 -25.55 -26.27
C PRO A 24 -49.79 -26.47 -26.22
N THR A 25 -48.91 -26.35 -27.21
CA THR A 25 -47.59 -26.97 -27.16
C THR A 25 -46.92 -26.46 -25.89
N GLU A 26 -46.63 -27.37 -24.96
CA GLU A 26 -45.79 -27.06 -23.80
C GLU A 26 -44.56 -26.29 -24.31
N PRO A 27 -44.25 -25.10 -23.78
CA PRO A 27 -43.04 -24.41 -24.15
C PRO A 27 -41.87 -25.35 -23.85
N ALA A 28 -40.93 -25.43 -24.79
CA ALA A 28 -39.70 -26.19 -24.55
C ALA A 28 -39.10 -25.72 -23.21
N PRO A 29 -38.62 -26.64 -22.36
CA PRO A 29 -38.03 -26.26 -21.09
C PRO A 29 -36.90 -25.25 -21.35
N VAL A 30 -36.98 -24.10 -20.68
CA VAL A 30 -35.93 -23.08 -20.75
C VAL A 30 -34.71 -23.67 -20.07
N GLN A 31 -33.66 -23.93 -20.84
CA GLN A 31 -32.37 -24.34 -20.29
C GLN A 31 -31.67 -23.07 -19.79
N VAL A 32 -31.51 -22.96 -18.47
CA VAL A 32 -30.72 -21.91 -17.83
C VAL A 32 -29.28 -22.43 -17.69
N PRO A 33 -28.29 -21.82 -18.36
CA PRO A 33 -26.89 -22.21 -18.21
C PRO A 33 -26.44 -22.10 -16.75
N PHE A 34 -25.54 -23.00 -16.32
CA PHE A 34 -24.94 -23.01 -14.97
C PHE A 34 -25.91 -23.09 -13.79
N LEU A 35 -27.19 -23.42 -14.04
CA LEU A 35 -28.19 -23.54 -12.97
C LEU A 35 -27.82 -24.64 -11.97
N ASP A 36 -27.39 -25.79 -12.45
CA ASP A 36 -27.01 -26.92 -11.58
C ASP A 36 -25.80 -26.56 -10.70
N ASP A 37 -24.84 -25.82 -11.26
CA ASP A 37 -23.66 -25.33 -10.54
C ASP A 37 -24.07 -24.33 -9.44
N TRP A 38 -24.93 -23.35 -9.77
CA TRP A 38 -25.44 -22.40 -8.80
C TRP A 38 -26.24 -23.07 -7.67
N MET A 39 -27.11 -24.04 -8.02
CA MET A 39 -27.93 -24.77 -7.06
C MET A 39 -27.09 -25.63 -6.10
N ALA A 40 -25.83 -25.93 -6.43
CA ALA A 40 -24.88 -26.60 -5.56
C ALA A 40 -24.04 -25.63 -4.70
N SER A 41 -24.09 -24.32 -4.98
CA SER A 41 -23.32 -23.31 -4.27
C SER A 41 -23.90 -22.95 -2.89
N GLY A 42 -23.07 -22.38 -2.01
CA GLY A 42 -23.49 -21.88 -0.70
C GLY A 42 -24.54 -20.76 -0.77
N HIS A 43 -24.59 -20.01 -1.88
CA HIS A 43 -25.60 -18.97 -2.09
C HIS A 43 -27.00 -19.52 -2.35
N ALA A 44 -27.11 -20.76 -2.83
CA ALA A 44 -28.38 -21.44 -3.06
C ALA A 44 -28.76 -22.43 -1.92
N ASP A 45 -27.92 -22.58 -0.89
CA ASP A 45 -28.17 -23.49 0.22
C ASP A 45 -29.25 -22.94 1.17
N ALA A 46 -30.51 -23.25 0.86
CA ALA A 46 -31.66 -22.84 1.65
C ALA A 46 -31.69 -23.40 3.09
N ALA A 47 -30.77 -24.30 3.46
CA ALA A 47 -30.62 -24.78 4.82
C ALA A 47 -29.52 -24.06 5.61
N ALA A 48 -28.70 -23.22 4.96
CA ALA A 48 -27.60 -22.52 5.60
C ALA A 48 -28.10 -21.49 6.61
N GLU A 49 -27.37 -21.34 7.72
CA GLU A 49 -27.71 -20.40 8.81
C GLU A 49 -27.97 -18.98 8.29
N ALA A 50 -27.25 -18.57 7.26
CA ALA A 50 -27.43 -17.28 6.59
C ALA A 50 -28.88 -17.04 6.10
N PHE A 51 -29.65 -18.07 5.77
CA PHE A 51 -31.00 -17.92 5.24
C PHE A 51 -32.10 -18.43 6.17
N VAL A 52 -31.75 -19.24 7.17
CA VAL A 52 -32.73 -19.87 8.07
C VAL A 52 -32.83 -19.23 9.44
N HIS A 53 -31.92 -18.31 9.79
CA HIS A 53 -31.83 -17.68 11.11
C HIS A 53 -33.20 -17.18 11.65
N TRP A 54 -33.97 -16.50 10.81
CA TRP A 54 -35.26 -15.89 11.20
C TRP A 54 -36.48 -16.80 11.00
N ASN A 55 -36.30 -18.08 10.64
CA ASN A 55 -37.42 -18.98 10.33
C ASN A 55 -38.33 -19.24 11.55
N GLU A 56 -37.78 -19.19 12.75
CA GLU A 56 -38.49 -19.46 14.00
C GLU A 56 -38.95 -18.17 14.72
N ASP A 57 -38.65 -16.99 14.17
CA ASP A 57 -39.06 -15.70 14.72
C ASP A 57 -40.57 -15.44 14.54
N ASP A 58 -41.12 -14.52 15.34
CA ASP A 58 -42.52 -14.07 15.24
C ASP A 58 -42.60 -12.53 15.09
N PRO A 59 -42.89 -12.00 13.88
CA PRO A 59 -43.14 -12.73 12.64
C PRO A 59 -41.86 -13.29 11.99
N ALA A 60 -41.98 -14.41 11.27
CA ALA A 60 -40.87 -15.01 10.53
C ALA A 60 -40.55 -14.20 9.27
N VAL A 61 -39.69 -13.19 9.43
CA VAL A 61 -39.24 -12.27 8.37
C VAL A 61 -37.75 -12.00 8.53
N VAL A 62 -37.05 -11.79 7.43
CA VAL A 62 -35.69 -11.25 7.43
C VAL A 62 -35.79 -9.74 7.68
N PRO A 63 -35.20 -9.19 8.76
CA PRO A 63 -35.28 -7.77 9.08
C PRO A 63 -34.60 -6.89 8.03
N GLU A 64 -34.99 -5.61 7.95
CA GLU A 64 -34.46 -4.64 6.97
C GLU A 64 -32.93 -4.58 7.00
N SER A 65 -32.35 -4.62 8.19
CA SER A 65 -30.89 -4.52 8.41
C SER A 65 -30.10 -5.74 7.95
N CYS A 66 -30.77 -6.84 7.59
CA CYS A 66 -30.16 -8.09 7.16
C CYS A 66 -30.61 -8.52 5.75
N ALA A 67 -31.80 -8.10 5.31
CA ALA A 67 -32.39 -8.61 4.08
C ALA A 67 -31.59 -8.29 2.80
N LYS A 68 -30.77 -7.23 2.80
CA LYS A 68 -29.88 -6.88 1.67
C LYS A 68 -29.05 -8.09 1.19
N CYS A 69 -28.55 -8.90 2.12
CA CYS A 69 -27.61 -9.99 1.81
C CYS A 69 -28.12 -11.39 2.18
N HIS A 70 -29.24 -11.45 2.90
CA HIS A 70 -29.84 -12.70 3.36
C HIS A 70 -31.18 -13.00 2.66
N SER A 71 -31.51 -12.28 1.59
CA SER A 71 -32.71 -12.52 0.77
C SER A 71 -32.57 -11.91 -0.62
N SER A 72 -32.93 -12.65 -1.68
CA SER A 72 -32.97 -12.10 -3.05
C SER A 72 -33.94 -10.92 -3.18
N THR A 73 -35.09 -10.95 -2.49
CA THR A 73 -36.04 -9.84 -2.55
C THR A 73 -35.53 -8.63 -1.77
N GLY A 74 -34.82 -8.85 -0.66
CA GLY A 74 -34.17 -7.77 0.08
C GLY A 74 -33.05 -7.10 -0.71
N TYR A 75 -32.27 -7.86 -1.49
CA TYR A 75 -31.29 -7.26 -2.39
C TYR A 75 -31.93 -6.47 -3.53
N GLN A 76 -32.99 -6.99 -4.14
CA GLN A 76 -33.73 -6.27 -5.19
C GLN A 76 -34.35 -4.96 -4.68
N ASP A 77 -34.88 -4.97 -3.46
CA ASP A 77 -35.39 -3.78 -2.76
C ASP A 77 -34.26 -2.77 -2.52
N PHE A 78 -33.11 -3.23 -1.99
CA PHE A 78 -31.93 -2.38 -1.84
C PHE A 78 -31.48 -1.75 -3.17
N LEU A 79 -31.54 -2.50 -4.27
CA LEU A 79 -31.19 -1.98 -5.60
C LEU A 79 -32.27 -1.06 -6.20
N GLY A 80 -33.48 -1.01 -5.63
CA GLY A 80 -34.67 -0.40 -6.24
C GLY A 80 -35.14 -1.12 -7.51
N ALA A 81 -34.72 -2.38 -7.71
CA ALA A 81 -35.05 -3.18 -8.90
C ALA A 81 -36.53 -3.61 -8.91
N ASP A 82 -37.17 -3.66 -7.75
CA ASP A 82 -38.61 -3.90 -7.57
C ASP A 82 -39.45 -2.61 -7.66
N GLY A 83 -38.81 -1.46 -7.86
CA GLY A 83 -39.43 -0.14 -7.98
C GLY A 83 -39.52 0.64 -6.66
N THR A 84 -38.92 0.16 -5.57
CA THR A 84 -38.77 0.91 -4.31
C THR A 84 -37.60 1.91 -4.37
N GLU A 85 -37.35 2.61 -3.26
CA GLU A 85 -36.22 3.54 -3.13
C GLU A 85 -34.90 2.76 -3.09
N ALA A 86 -34.00 3.04 -4.04
CA ALA A 86 -32.68 2.43 -4.09
C ALA A 86 -31.75 2.93 -2.98
N GLY A 87 -30.82 2.08 -2.55
CA GLY A 87 -29.84 2.34 -1.50
C GLY A 87 -30.33 2.00 -0.08
N VAL A 88 -31.56 1.50 0.07
CA VAL A 88 -32.14 1.13 1.37
C VAL A 88 -33.04 -0.09 1.21
N VAL A 89 -33.09 -0.94 2.23
CA VAL A 89 -34.13 -1.97 2.33
C VAL A 89 -35.35 -1.33 2.99
N ASN A 90 -36.45 -1.25 2.27
CA ASN A 90 -37.61 -0.43 2.62
C ASN A 90 -38.57 -1.12 3.62
N ALA A 91 -38.52 -2.45 3.74
CA ALA A 91 -39.35 -3.23 4.66
C ALA A 91 -38.73 -4.60 4.95
N PRO A 92 -39.15 -5.31 6.02
CA PRO A 92 -38.72 -6.69 6.25
C PRO A 92 -39.17 -7.59 5.10
N HIS A 93 -38.34 -8.58 4.77
CA HIS A 93 -38.58 -9.49 3.63
C HIS A 93 -38.96 -10.90 4.07
N PRO A 94 -39.65 -11.68 3.22
CA PRO A 94 -40.02 -13.05 3.56
C PRO A 94 -38.80 -13.97 3.78
N VAL A 95 -38.88 -14.82 4.80
CA VAL A 95 -37.98 -15.96 4.95
C VAL A 95 -38.19 -17.00 3.85
N GLY A 96 -37.27 -17.98 3.74
CA GLY A 96 -37.33 -19.06 2.75
C GLY A 96 -36.88 -18.64 1.35
N THR A 97 -36.19 -17.52 1.25
CA THR A 97 -35.48 -17.07 0.05
C THR A 97 -33.97 -17.21 0.27
N VAL A 98 -33.23 -17.33 -0.83
CA VAL A 98 -31.76 -17.38 -0.85
C VAL A 98 -31.24 -16.28 -1.79
N VAL A 99 -29.93 -16.25 -2.07
CA VAL A 99 -29.42 -15.47 -3.21
C VAL A 99 -29.72 -16.26 -4.48
N ASP A 100 -30.59 -15.74 -5.35
CA ASP A 100 -31.00 -16.41 -6.58
C ASP A 100 -30.49 -15.66 -7.82
N CYS A 101 -30.81 -16.17 -9.01
CA CYS A 101 -30.34 -15.59 -10.27
C CYS A 101 -30.74 -14.11 -10.43
N VAL A 102 -31.92 -13.70 -9.95
CA VAL A 102 -32.44 -12.34 -10.14
C VAL A 102 -31.75 -11.34 -9.22
N ALA A 103 -31.20 -11.79 -8.09
CA ALA A 103 -30.35 -10.97 -7.24
C ALA A 103 -29.20 -10.36 -8.06
N CYS A 104 -28.50 -11.17 -8.88
CA CYS A 104 -27.37 -10.73 -9.67
C CYS A 104 -27.71 -10.35 -11.13
N HIS A 105 -28.78 -10.90 -11.70
CA HIS A 105 -29.20 -10.66 -13.08
C HIS A 105 -30.52 -9.88 -13.16
N ASN A 106 -30.44 -8.56 -13.03
CA ASN A 106 -31.56 -7.64 -13.19
C ASN A 106 -31.12 -6.38 -13.95
N ASN A 107 -32.07 -5.49 -14.23
CA ASN A 107 -31.83 -4.27 -15.00
C ASN A 107 -30.93 -3.24 -14.29
N VAL A 108 -30.74 -3.34 -12.97
CA VAL A 108 -29.87 -2.43 -12.20
C VAL A 108 -28.45 -2.98 -12.18
N THR A 109 -28.27 -4.27 -11.87
CA THR A 109 -26.95 -4.89 -11.71
C THR A 109 -26.15 -4.98 -13.00
N VAL A 110 -26.79 -4.99 -14.17
CA VAL A 110 -26.11 -5.02 -15.49
C VAL A 110 -25.35 -3.73 -15.82
N THR A 111 -25.66 -2.62 -15.16
CA THR A 111 -24.95 -1.34 -15.34
C THR A 111 -24.30 -0.83 -14.06
N LYS A 112 -24.30 -1.65 -13.00
CA LYS A 112 -23.70 -1.27 -11.72
C LYS A 112 -22.18 -1.34 -11.84
N ASP A 113 -21.53 -0.29 -11.37
CA ASP A 113 -20.09 -0.10 -11.52
C ASP A 113 -19.45 0.54 -10.26
N SER A 114 -20.25 0.75 -9.20
CA SER A 114 -19.78 1.34 -7.95
C SER A 114 -20.48 0.76 -6.73
N VAL A 115 -19.81 0.87 -5.57
CA VAL A 115 -20.32 0.47 -4.25
C VAL A 115 -19.90 1.50 -3.21
N VAL A 116 -20.83 1.84 -2.31
CA VAL A 116 -20.54 2.71 -1.15
C VAL A 116 -20.22 1.82 0.06
N MET A 117 -18.98 1.93 0.52
CA MET A 117 -18.46 1.16 1.65
C MET A 117 -19.05 1.66 2.97
N PRO A 118 -19.02 0.88 4.07
CA PRO A 118 -19.50 1.31 5.37
C PRO A 118 -18.79 2.56 5.94
N SER A 119 -17.63 2.94 5.41
CA SER A 119 -16.93 4.20 5.71
C SER A 119 -17.58 5.44 5.06
N GLY A 120 -18.47 5.24 4.09
CA GLY A 120 -19.06 6.28 3.26
C GLY A 120 -18.28 6.58 1.98
N LEU A 121 -17.11 5.94 1.78
CA LEU A 121 -16.34 6.05 0.53
C LEU A 121 -17.01 5.27 -0.60
N GLU A 122 -17.06 5.86 -1.79
CA GLU A 122 -17.55 5.20 -3.00
C GLU A 122 -16.37 4.68 -3.82
N ILE A 123 -16.38 3.38 -4.11
CA ILE A 123 -15.43 2.74 -5.01
C ILE A 123 -16.13 2.58 -6.37
N THR A 124 -15.49 3.05 -7.44
CA THR A 124 -16.05 3.08 -8.81
C THR A 124 -15.19 2.27 -9.79
N GLY A 125 -15.69 2.01 -10.99
CA GLY A 125 -14.96 1.22 -12.01
C GLY A 125 -14.87 -0.27 -11.69
N LEU A 126 -15.78 -0.78 -10.85
CA LEU A 126 -15.78 -2.16 -10.36
C LEU A 126 -16.32 -3.18 -11.38
N GLY A 127 -17.10 -2.71 -12.36
CA GLY A 127 -17.84 -3.58 -13.26
C GLY A 127 -18.66 -4.63 -12.51
N ASP A 128 -18.50 -5.89 -12.91
CA ASP A 128 -19.31 -7.01 -12.44
C ASP A 128 -19.06 -7.38 -10.96
N GLU A 129 -17.87 -7.09 -10.40
CA GLU A 129 -17.55 -7.42 -9.01
C GLU A 129 -18.31 -6.53 -8.00
N SER A 130 -18.84 -5.39 -8.45
CA SER A 130 -19.71 -4.51 -7.65
C SER A 130 -20.86 -5.27 -7.01
N ARG A 131 -21.37 -6.33 -7.67
CA ARG A 131 -22.47 -7.17 -7.16
C ARG A 131 -22.06 -7.98 -5.94
N CYS A 132 -20.82 -8.46 -5.92
CA CYS A 132 -20.25 -9.25 -4.83
C CYS A 132 -19.98 -8.34 -3.62
N MET A 133 -19.39 -7.17 -3.89
CA MET A 133 -18.97 -6.21 -2.88
C MET A 133 -20.13 -5.64 -2.07
N GLU A 134 -21.34 -5.53 -2.63
CA GLU A 134 -22.51 -5.05 -1.87
C GLU A 134 -22.77 -5.84 -0.57
N CYS A 135 -22.42 -7.13 -0.57
CA CYS A 135 -22.56 -7.99 0.60
C CYS A 135 -21.24 -8.32 1.28
N HIS A 136 -20.17 -8.49 0.51
CA HIS A 136 -18.84 -8.85 1.03
C HIS A 136 -17.98 -7.64 1.41
N GLN A 137 -18.59 -6.51 1.78
CA GLN A 137 -17.92 -5.29 2.23
C GLN A 137 -17.85 -5.10 3.74
N GLY A 138 -18.48 -5.98 4.52
CA GLY A 138 -18.71 -5.77 5.94
C GLY A 138 -19.83 -4.76 6.22
N ARG A 139 -20.02 -4.42 7.49
CA ARG A 139 -21.13 -3.59 7.99
C ARG A 139 -20.71 -2.42 8.86
N GLU A 140 -19.45 -2.40 9.29
CA GLU A 140 -18.89 -1.36 10.14
C GLU A 140 -17.56 -0.90 9.53
N SER A 141 -17.03 0.21 10.03
CA SER A 141 -15.76 0.81 9.62
C SER A 141 -15.16 1.58 10.78
N LYS A 142 -13.96 2.15 10.61
CA LYS A 142 -13.40 3.12 11.56
C LYS A 142 -14.42 4.19 11.99
N VAL A 143 -15.25 4.67 11.07
CA VAL A 143 -16.21 5.77 11.33
C VAL A 143 -17.19 5.44 12.45
N SER A 144 -17.66 4.19 12.54
CA SER A 144 -18.62 3.80 13.58
C SER A 144 -17.96 3.51 14.93
N VAL A 145 -16.68 3.11 14.92
CA VAL A 145 -15.85 2.99 16.11
C VAL A 145 -15.54 4.37 16.68
N ASP A 146 -15.03 5.29 15.86
CA ASP A 146 -14.76 6.69 16.23
C ASP A 146 -16.00 7.35 16.82
N LYS A 147 -17.17 7.14 16.19
CA LYS A 147 -18.44 7.64 16.70
C LYS A 147 -18.77 7.08 18.08
N ALA A 148 -18.58 5.78 18.30
CA ALA A 148 -18.84 5.16 19.60
C ALA A 148 -17.94 5.75 20.70
N ILE A 149 -16.65 5.95 20.38
CA ILE A 149 -15.65 6.54 21.26
C ILE A 149 -16.02 7.99 21.60
N ALA A 150 -16.35 8.79 20.58
CA ALA A 150 -16.75 10.18 20.74
C ALA A 150 -18.04 10.32 21.58
N ASP A 151 -19.04 9.46 21.35
CA ASP A 151 -20.30 9.44 22.10
C ASP A 151 -20.09 9.01 23.57
N ALA A 152 -19.11 8.14 23.84
CA ALA A 152 -18.75 7.73 25.20
C ALA A 152 -18.09 8.86 26.00
N ALA A 153 -17.35 9.75 25.33
CA ALA A 153 -16.74 10.96 25.89
C ALA A 153 -15.86 10.70 27.13
N VAL A 154 -15.02 9.67 27.04
CA VAL A 154 -14.04 9.28 28.08
C VAL A 154 -12.63 9.22 27.49
N ASP A 155 -11.62 9.25 28.36
CA ASP A 155 -10.22 9.09 27.96
C ASP A 155 -9.94 7.68 27.42
N ALA A 156 -8.86 7.52 26.64
CA ALA A 156 -8.54 6.30 25.89
C ALA A 156 -8.52 5.00 26.72
N ASP A 157 -8.16 5.12 28.00
CA ASP A 157 -7.97 4.00 28.93
C ASP A 157 -9.06 3.92 30.02
N THR A 158 -10.15 4.68 29.86
CA THR A 158 -11.26 4.69 30.82
C THR A 158 -12.38 3.76 30.36
N VAL A 159 -12.78 2.81 31.23
CA VAL A 159 -13.93 1.94 30.98
C VAL A 159 -15.22 2.74 30.94
N SER A 160 -16.04 2.51 29.92
CA SER A 160 -17.33 3.18 29.76
C SER A 160 -18.46 2.21 29.47
N GLU A 161 -19.56 2.33 30.23
CA GLU A 161 -20.79 1.57 30.00
C GLU A 161 -21.50 1.95 28.68
N ASN A 162 -21.11 3.06 28.06
CA ASN A 162 -21.62 3.49 26.76
C ASN A 162 -20.89 2.81 25.59
N LEU A 163 -19.78 2.11 25.85
CA LEU A 163 -19.04 1.38 24.84
C LEU A 163 -19.51 -0.08 24.76
N SER A 164 -19.61 -0.56 23.52
CA SER A 164 -19.89 -1.96 23.22
C SER A 164 -19.17 -2.34 21.94
N PHE A 165 -18.84 -3.63 21.82
CA PHE A 165 -18.13 -4.16 20.66
C PHE A 165 -18.84 -3.82 19.34
N ARG A 166 -18.05 -3.39 18.34
CA ARG A 166 -18.49 -3.13 16.97
C ARG A 166 -18.03 -4.28 16.07
N ASN A 167 -18.94 -4.83 15.26
CA ASN A 167 -18.64 -6.00 14.46
C ASN A 167 -18.66 -5.68 12.97
N ILE A 168 -17.51 -5.77 12.29
CA ILE A 168 -17.42 -5.61 10.84
C ILE A 168 -18.27 -6.62 10.06
N HIS A 169 -18.70 -7.71 10.69
CA HIS A 169 -19.50 -8.78 10.09
C HIS A 169 -18.71 -9.66 9.11
N TYR A 170 -19.31 -10.79 8.71
CA TYR A 170 -18.61 -11.91 8.07
C TYR A 170 -18.28 -11.66 6.59
N TYR A 171 -17.21 -12.32 6.13
CA TYR A 171 -16.74 -12.33 4.75
C TYR A 171 -16.54 -10.93 4.15
N ALA A 172 -15.92 -10.04 4.92
CA ALA A 172 -15.66 -8.64 4.55
C ALA A 172 -14.47 -8.50 3.59
N ALA A 173 -14.39 -9.36 2.57
CA ALA A 173 -13.27 -9.43 1.63
C ALA A 173 -13.01 -8.11 0.90
N ALA A 174 -14.04 -7.33 0.59
CA ALA A 174 -13.88 -6.04 -0.07
C ALA A 174 -13.26 -4.98 0.85
N ALA A 175 -13.54 -5.04 2.16
CA ALA A 175 -12.87 -4.19 3.14
C ALA A 175 -11.37 -4.51 3.22
N THR A 176 -11.01 -5.79 3.21
CA THR A 176 -9.61 -6.23 3.19
C THR A 176 -8.91 -5.87 1.88
N LYS A 177 -9.53 -6.17 0.74
CA LYS A 177 -8.96 -6.00 -0.59
C LYS A 177 -8.66 -4.55 -0.94
N TYR A 178 -9.57 -3.64 -0.59
CA TYR A 178 -9.44 -2.23 -0.93
C TYR A 178 -8.72 -1.41 0.14
N GLY A 179 -8.39 -2.00 1.29
CA GLY A 179 -7.60 -1.36 2.35
C GLY A 179 -8.10 0.04 2.69
N THR A 180 -7.21 1.03 2.63
CA THR A 180 -7.53 2.43 2.93
C THR A 180 -8.51 3.09 1.95
N LEU A 181 -8.73 2.52 0.75
CA LEU A 181 -9.78 2.99 -0.16
C LEU A 181 -11.19 2.57 0.31
N ALA A 182 -11.28 1.53 1.14
CA ALA A 182 -12.52 1.13 1.80
C ALA A 182 -12.62 1.62 3.25
N LYS A 183 -11.49 1.78 3.95
CA LYS A 183 -11.39 2.08 5.40
C LYS A 183 -12.23 1.11 6.24
N GLY A 184 -12.19 -0.17 5.91
CA GLY A 184 -12.95 -1.19 6.62
C GLY A 184 -12.38 -1.50 8.00
N GLY A 185 -11.06 -1.51 8.14
CA GLY A 185 -10.35 -1.62 9.42
C GLY A 185 -10.34 -0.31 10.22
N TYR A 186 -9.88 -0.38 11.47
CA TYR A 186 -9.58 0.78 12.29
C TYR A 186 -8.15 1.25 12.05
N GLU A 187 -8.03 2.28 11.22
CA GLU A 187 -6.77 2.98 10.96
C GLU A 187 -6.44 3.95 12.10
N TYR A 188 -5.22 3.89 12.61
CA TYR A 188 -4.72 4.77 13.67
C TYR A 188 -4.22 6.10 13.08
N ASP A 189 -4.52 7.20 13.76
CA ASP A 189 -4.17 8.55 13.31
C ASP A 189 -2.64 8.71 13.24
N GLY A 190 -2.15 9.37 12.19
CA GLY A 190 -0.72 9.58 11.94
C GLY A 190 -0.06 8.48 11.11
N ASN A 191 -0.70 7.32 10.97
CA ASN A 191 -0.23 6.23 10.13
C ASN A 191 -0.86 6.26 8.74
N SER A 192 -0.10 5.85 7.74
CA SER A 192 -0.58 5.49 6.41
C SER A 192 -0.78 3.97 6.31
N TYR A 193 -1.68 3.58 5.40
CA TYR A 193 -2.09 2.18 5.22
C TYR A 193 -2.09 1.80 3.75
N ASP A 194 -1.93 0.51 3.51
CA ASP A 194 -2.03 -0.07 2.18
C ASP A 194 -3.41 0.19 1.57
N ALA A 195 -3.41 0.50 0.27
CA ALA A 195 -4.60 0.72 -0.53
C ALA A 195 -5.10 -0.61 -1.12
N MET A 196 -5.67 -0.56 -2.32
CA MET A 196 -6.13 -1.77 -3.00
C MET A 196 -4.95 -2.71 -3.30
N PHE A 197 -5.07 -3.96 -2.83
CA PHE A 197 -4.13 -5.01 -3.19
C PHE A 197 -4.29 -5.34 -4.67
N ALA A 198 -3.36 -4.85 -5.47
CA ALA A 198 -3.33 -5.07 -6.90
C ALA A 198 -2.57 -6.37 -7.21
N HIS A 199 -3.26 -7.31 -7.84
CA HIS A 199 -2.63 -8.51 -8.38
C HIS A 199 -2.14 -8.25 -9.82
N VAL A 200 -1.56 -9.26 -10.46
CA VAL A 200 -1.18 -9.18 -11.88
C VAL A 200 -2.42 -8.99 -12.77
N GLU A 201 -2.24 -8.36 -13.94
CA GLU A 201 -3.32 -8.13 -14.91
C GLU A 201 -4.11 -9.43 -15.19
N GLY A 202 -5.44 -9.34 -15.14
CA GLY A 202 -6.33 -10.47 -15.31
C GLY A 202 -6.64 -11.27 -14.04
N TYR A 203 -6.15 -10.83 -12.87
CA TYR A 203 -6.47 -11.38 -11.55
C TYR A 203 -6.84 -10.28 -10.54
N GLU A 204 -7.39 -9.17 -11.02
CA GLU A 204 -7.61 -7.97 -10.22
C GLU A 204 -9.00 -7.90 -9.60
N THR A 205 -9.99 -8.59 -10.17
CA THR A 205 -11.39 -8.56 -9.70
C THR A 205 -11.77 -9.83 -8.94
N CYS A 206 -12.84 -9.78 -8.15
CA CYS A 206 -13.33 -10.97 -7.45
C CYS A 206 -13.60 -12.16 -8.39
N ILE A 207 -14.11 -11.88 -9.60
CA ILE A 207 -14.54 -12.90 -10.56
C ILE A 207 -13.40 -13.47 -11.41
N ASP A 208 -12.22 -12.85 -11.35
CA ASP A 208 -11.02 -13.40 -11.99
C ASP A 208 -10.47 -14.60 -11.20
N CYS A 209 -10.71 -14.62 -9.88
CA CYS A 209 -10.28 -15.71 -8.99
C CYS A 209 -11.43 -16.64 -8.59
N HIS A 210 -12.63 -16.09 -8.36
CA HIS A 210 -13.80 -16.85 -7.92
C HIS A 210 -14.78 -17.07 -9.05
N ASN A 211 -15.20 -18.32 -9.24
CA ASN A 211 -16.27 -18.62 -10.18
C ASN A 211 -17.60 -18.06 -9.64
N PRO A 212 -18.31 -17.20 -10.40
CA PRO A 212 -19.53 -16.56 -9.91
C PRO A 212 -20.72 -17.53 -9.74
N HIS A 213 -20.65 -18.76 -10.28
CA HIS A 213 -21.71 -19.75 -10.18
C HIS A 213 -21.41 -20.86 -9.17
N THR A 214 -20.18 -21.39 -9.14
CA THR A 214 -19.80 -22.42 -8.16
C THR A 214 -19.30 -21.83 -6.84
N LEU A 215 -18.84 -20.57 -6.85
CA LEU A 215 -18.12 -19.89 -5.76
C LEU A 215 -16.73 -20.47 -5.44
N GLU A 216 -16.30 -21.46 -6.21
CA GLU A 216 -14.99 -22.09 -6.06
C GLU A 216 -13.88 -21.23 -6.69
N LEU A 217 -12.65 -21.41 -6.19
CA LEU A 217 -11.45 -20.76 -6.71
C LEU A 217 -10.93 -21.45 -7.96
N ASP A 218 -10.40 -20.68 -8.91
CA ASP A 218 -9.63 -21.22 -10.04
C ASP A 218 -8.20 -21.61 -9.62
N LEU A 219 -8.07 -22.79 -9.02
CA LEU A 219 -6.78 -23.31 -8.57
C LEU A 219 -5.80 -23.59 -9.72
N GLU A 220 -6.28 -23.90 -10.92
CA GLU A 220 -5.42 -24.11 -12.09
C GLU A 220 -4.77 -22.80 -12.54
N GLY A 221 -5.55 -21.70 -12.52
CA GLY A 221 -5.05 -20.35 -12.70
C GLY A 221 -3.95 -20.01 -11.68
N CYS A 222 -4.21 -20.22 -10.38
CA CYS A 222 -3.24 -19.95 -9.31
C CYS A 222 -1.94 -20.75 -9.50
N ALA A 223 -2.04 -22.05 -9.79
CA ALA A 223 -0.90 -22.96 -9.94
C ALA A 223 0.03 -22.62 -11.11
N THR A 224 -0.41 -21.74 -12.03
CA THR A 224 0.43 -21.26 -13.14
C THR A 224 1.60 -20.40 -12.64
N CYS A 225 1.39 -19.63 -11.56
CA CYS A 225 2.41 -18.72 -11.02
C CYS A 225 2.83 -19.08 -9.58
N HIS A 226 1.97 -19.76 -8.83
CA HIS A 226 2.25 -20.17 -7.46
C HIS A 226 2.57 -21.67 -7.40
N GLU A 227 3.86 -21.99 -7.39
CA GLU A 227 4.34 -23.36 -7.31
C GLU A 227 3.83 -24.06 -6.04
N GLY A 228 3.36 -25.30 -6.18
CA GLY A 228 2.88 -26.11 -5.06
C GLY A 228 1.38 -25.97 -4.75
N VAL A 229 0.66 -25.05 -5.39
CA VAL A 229 -0.79 -24.94 -5.22
C VAL A 229 -1.51 -26.09 -5.93
N ALA A 230 -2.13 -26.99 -5.17
CA ALA A 230 -2.97 -28.07 -5.69
C ALA A 230 -4.37 -28.14 -5.05
N SER A 231 -4.55 -27.42 -3.95
CA SER A 231 -5.77 -27.34 -3.15
C SER A 231 -5.93 -25.94 -2.54
N VAL A 232 -7.13 -25.63 -2.04
CA VAL A 232 -7.40 -24.36 -1.34
C VAL A 232 -6.51 -24.19 -0.10
N ASP A 233 -6.19 -25.29 0.60
CA ASP A 233 -5.32 -25.22 1.78
C ASP A 233 -3.88 -24.87 1.43
N ASP A 234 -3.40 -25.25 0.23
CA ASP A 234 -2.04 -24.92 -0.21
C ASP A 234 -1.83 -23.41 -0.41
N LEU A 235 -2.91 -22.64 -0.65
CA LEU A 235 -2.85 -21.18 -0.77
C LEU A 235 -2.33 -20.50 0.49
N LYS A 236 -2.50 -21.13 1.66
CA LYS A 236 -1.97 -20.62 2.94
C LYS A 236 -0.44 -20.58 2.96
N ASN A 237 0.22 -21.39 2.13
CA ASN A 237 1.68 -21.44 2.01
C ASN A 237 2.21 -20.45 0.97
N VAL A 238 1.34 -19.73 0.26
CA VAL A 238 1.78 -18.80 -0.79
C VAL A 238 2.46 -17.59 -0.16
N ARG A 239 3.69 -17.34 -0.60
CA ARG A 239 4.49 -16.15 -0.35
C ARG A 239 5.24 -15.81 -1.63
N MET A 240 5.39 -14.51 -1.92
CA MET A 240 6.10 -14.00 -3.09
C MET A 240 7.18 -13.00 -2.66
N ALA A 241 8.11 -12.70 -3.56
CA ALA A 241 9.26 -11.84 -3.28
C ALA A 241 8.91 -10.40 -2.83
N GLY A 242 7.65 -9.97 -3.01
CA GLY A 242 7.14 -8.69 -2.49
C GLY A 242 6.76 -8.69 -1.01
N SER A 243 7.03 -9.78 -0.28
CA SER A 243 6.72 -9.99 1.13
C SER A 243 7.81 -10.81 1.84
N ALA A 244 9.07 -10.44 1.63
CA ALA A 244 10.25 -11.18 2.12
C ALA A 244 10.68 -10.81 3.55
N VAL A 245 9.86 -10.07 4.29
CA VAL A 245 10.11 -9.67 5.67
C VAL A 245 9.36 -10.58 6.64
N ASP A 246 9.89 -10.75 7.85
CA ASP A 246 9.24 -11.43 8.97
C ASP A 246 8.29 -10.46 9.66
N TYR A 247 6.98 -10.63 9.45
CA TYR A 247 6.00 -9.67 9.96
C TYR A 247 5.69 -9.93 11.43
N ASN A 248 5.59 -11.21 11.82
CA ASN A 248 5.22 -11.60 13.18
C ASN A 248 6.42 -11.70 14.16
N GLY A 249 7.66 -11.62 13.66
CA GLY A 249 8.89 -11.60 14.45
C GLY A 249 9.34 -12.98 14.95
N ASN A 250 8.90 -14.09 14.32
CA ASN A 250 9.22 -15.44 14.75
C ASN A 250 10.53 -16.01 14.14
N GLY A 251 11.16 -15.27 13.24
CA GLY A 251 12.37 -15.64 12.51
C GLY A 251 12.15 -16.48 11.24
N ASP A 252 10.90 -16.71 10.81
CA ASP A 252 10.55 -17.50 9.63
C ASP A 252 10.06 -16.61 8.48
N VAL A 253 10.95 -16.38 7.51
CA VAL A 253 10.64 -15.63 6.27
C VAL A 253 10.22 -16.53 5.10
N ASP A 254 10.08 -17.84 5.33
CA ASP A 254 9.70 -18.82 4.32
C ASP A 254 8.20 -19.18 4.41
N GLU A 255 7.57 -18.99 5.57
CA GLU A 255 6.15 -19.32 5.77
C GLU A 255 5.20 -18.45 4.93
N GLY A 256 4.00 -18.95 4.64
CA GLY A 256 3.01 -18.18 3.88
C GLY A 256 2.40 -17.04 4.70
N ILE A 257 1.87 -16.01 4.01
CA ILE A 257 1.27 -14.81 4.64
C ILE A 257 0.10 -15.14 5.58
N TYR A 258 -0.54 -16.29 5.39
CA TYR A 258 -1.53 -16.80 6.33
C TYR A 258 -0.96 -17.00 7.74
N TYR A 259 0.25 -17.56 7.86
CA TYR A 259 0.87 -17.85 9.15
C TYR A 259 1.46 -16.61 9.81
N GLU A 260 1.94 -15.66 9.00
CA GLU A 260 2.30 -14.30 9.46
C GLU A 260 1.11 -13.62 10.16
N LEU A 261 -0.06 -13.64 9.52
CA LEU A 261 -1.30 -13.12 10.11
C LEU A 261 -1.70 -13.90 11.37
N GLN A 262 -1.51 -15.22 11.40
CA GLN A 262 -1.83 -16.02 12.58
C GLN A 262 -0.96 -15.62 13.78
N GLY A 263 0.35 -15.47 13.58
CA GLY A 263 1.28 -15.02 14.62
C GLY A 263 0.93 -13.63 15.16
N LEU A 264 0.61 -12.68 14.28
CA LEU A 264 0.17 -11.34 14.70
C LEU A 264 -1.20 -11.36 15.41
N GLN A 265 -2.13 -12.21 14.98
CA GLN A 265 -3.40 -12.41 15.68
C GLN A 265 -3.17 -12.92 17.10
N ASP A 266 -2.31 -13.93 17.27
CA ASP A 266 -2.01 -14.49 18.58
C ASP A 266 -1.34 -13.44 19.49
N SER A 267 -0.39 -12.66 18.96
CA SER A 267 0.24 -11.53 19.66
C SER A 267 -0.76 -10.44 20.06
N LEU A 268 -1.68 -10.07 19.17
CA LEU A 268 -2.72 -9.07 19.47
C LEU A 268 -3.70 -9.56 20.53
N LEU A 269 -4.13 -10.82 20.47
CA LEU A 269 -5.01 -11.38 21.50
C LEU A 269 -4.33 -11.37 22.87
N ALA A 270 -3.04 -11.71 22.94
CA ALA A 270 -2.27 -11.63 24.17
C ALA A 270 -2.14 -10.19 24.69
N ALA A 271 -1.88 -9.22 23.81
CA ALA A 271 -1.84 -7.80 24.16
C ALA A 271 -3.19 -7.30 24.70
N MET A 272 -4.30 -7.70 24.06
CA MET A 272 -5.66 -7.37 24.50
C MET A 272 -5.97 -7.98 25.88
N GLN A 273 -5.53 -9.21 26.14
CA GLN A 273 -5.67 -9.88 27.43
C GLN A 273 -4.90 -9.17 28.54
N ALA A 274 -3.64 -8.82 28.29
CA ALA A 274 -2.80 -8.07 29.23
C ALA A 274 -3.41 -6.70 29.54
N TYR A 275 -3.72 -5.92 28.51
CA TYR A 275 -4.33 -4.59 28.65
C TYR A 275 -5.67 -4.64 29.40
N SER A 276 -6.57 -5.53 29.00
CA SER A 276 -7.90 -5.61 29.62
C SER A 276 -7.83 -6.05 31.09
N GLY A 277 -6.91 -6.96 31.43
CA GLY A 277 -6.65 -7.36 32.81
C GLY A 277 -6.09 -6.22 33.67
N GLU A 278 -5.07 -5.50 33.18
CA GLU A 278 -4.37 -4.45 33.93
C GLU A 278 -5.15 -3.13 34.00
N VAL A 279 -5.72 -2.70 32.88
CA VAL A 279 -6.31 -1.37 32.70
C VAL A 279 -7.83 -1.41 32.85
N ALA A 280 -8.50 -2.34 32.15
CA ALA A 280 -9.96 -2.44 32.19
C ALA A 280 -10.48 -3.22 33.42
N GLY A 281 -9.60 -3.91 34.14
CA GLY A 281 -9.90 -4.66 35.36
C GLY A 281 -10.65 -5.98 35.13
N SER A 282 -10.73 -6.47 33.90
CA SER A 282 -11.31 -7.76 33.55
C SER A 282 -10.66 -8.28 32.28
N THR A 283 -10.16 -9.51 32.30
CA THR A 283 -9.48 -10.11 31.14
C THR A 283 -10.48 -10.48 30.06
N VAL A 284 -10.21 -10.07 28.82
CA VAL A 284 -11.02 -10.41 27.65
C VAL A 284 -10.63 -11.76 27.07
N GLY A 285 -11.61 -12.59 26.70
CA GLY A 285 -11.43 -13.79 25.90
C GLY A 285 -12.23 -13.70 24.60
N TYR A 286 -11.79 -14.45 23.58
CA TYR A 286 -12.41 -14.46 22.25
C TYR A 286 -12.94 -15.84 21.85
N SER A 287 -14.13 -15.89 21.27
CA SER A 287 -14.74 -17.07 20.65
C SER A 287 -15.24 -16.73 19.24
N PRO A 288 -14.70 -17.36 18.17
CA PRO A 288 -15.08 -17.02 16.80
C PRO A 288 -16.53 -17.40 16.44
N ASP A 289 -17.08 -18.42 17.13
CA ASP A 289 -18.34 -19.10 16.78
C ASP A 289 -19.52 -18.70 17.68
N SER A 290 -19.28 -17.92 18.75
CA SER A 290 -20.30 -17.60 19.74
C SER A 290 -20.50 -16.09 19.87
N TYR A 291 -21.70 -15.59 19.58
CA TYR A 291 -22.05 -14.20 19.81
C TYR A 291 -22.08 -13.87 21.32
N PRO A 292 -21.51 -12.74 21.80
CA PRO A 292 -20.99 -11.58 21.05
C PRO A 292 -19.47 -11.60 20.77
N TYR A 293 -18.88 -12.78 20.61
CA TYR A 293 -17.47 -13.09 20.35
C TYR A 293 -16.51 -12.80 21.50
N PHE A 294 -16.75 -11.74 22.27
CA PHE A 294 -15.90 -11.38 23.40
C PHE A 294 -16.61 -11.66 24.73
N PHE A 295 -15.93 -12.44 25.57
CA PHE A 295 -16.40 -12.86 26.89
C PHE A 295 -15.36 -12.51 27.95
N ILE A 296 -15.74 -12.57 29.21
CA ILE A 296 -14.79 -12.42 30.32
C ILE A 296 -14.07 -13.76 30.50
N ASP A 297 -12.75 -13.76 30.39
CA ASP A 297 -11.90 -14.85 30.84
C ASP A 297 -11.78 -14.74 32.37
N THR A 298 -12.64 -15.47 33.07
CA THR A 298 -12.85 -15.32 34.52
C THR A 298 -11.71 -15.89 35.35
N ASN A 299 -10.95 -16.81 34.78
CA ASN A 299 -9.81 -17.45 35.41
C ASN A 299 -8.45 -16.89 34.93
N ALA A 300 -8.47 -15.99 33.94
CA ALA A 300 -7.31 -15.38 33.31
C ALA A 300 -6.32 -16.41 32.77
N SER A 301 -6.84 -17.51 32.18
CA SER A 301 -6.03 -18.57 31.60
C SER A 301 -5.49 -18.23 30.20
N GLY A 302 -6.06 -17.22 29.55
CA GLY A 302 -5.78 -16.85 28.16
C GLY A 302 -6.69 -17.57 27.15
N THR A 303 -7.53 -18.50 27.59
CA THR A 303 -8.45 -19.26 26.72
C THR A 303 -9.81 -19.41 27.37
N LEU A 304 -10.89 -19.26 26.59
CA LEU A 304 -12.24 -19.44 27.10
C LEU A 304 -12.60 -20.92 27.29
N GLU A 305 -13.13 -21.25 28.46
CA GLU A 305 -13.76 -22.55 28.75
C GLU A 305 -15.26 -22.55 28.36
N GLU A 306 -15.86 -23.74 28.20
CA GLU A 306 -17.26 -23.88 27.75
C GLU A 306 -18.27 -23.15 28.66
N ASP A 307 -18.01 -23.10 29.98
CA ASP A 307 -18.86 -22.40 30.94
C ASP A 307 -18.70 -20.87 30.91
N GLU A 308 -17.64 -20.36 30.31
CA GLU A 308 -17.40 -18.91 30.13
C GLU A 308 -18.08 -18.36 28.87
N ILE A 309 -18.45 -19.23 27.91
CA ILE A 309 -19.08 -18.85 26.66
C ILE A 309 -20.60 -18.81 26.84
N ASN A 310 -21.09 -17.76 27.49
CA ASN A 310 -22.52 -17.52 27.67
C ASN A 310 -22.85 -16.03 27.70
N GLY A 311 -24.08 -15.66 27.36
CA GLY A 311 -24.49 -14.26 27.22
C GLY A 311 -24.46 -13.43 28.51
N ASP A 312 -24.50 -14.08 29.68
CA ASP A 312 -24.36 -13.42 30.99
C ASP A 312 -22.89 -13.06 31.27
N ASN A 313 -21.94 -13.80 30.68
CA ASN A 313 -20.50 -13.59 30.79
C ASN A 313 -19.90 -12.77 29.63
N ARG A 314 -20.74 -12.05 28.87
CA ARG A 314 -20.26 -11.16 27.79
C ARG A 314 -19.27 -10.12 28.33
N PHE A 315 -18.27 -9.77 27.53
CA PHE A 315 -17.33 -8.72 27.89
C PHE A 315 -17.97 -7.33 27.79
N ALA A 316 -17.84 -6.53 28.85
CA ALA A 316 -18.46 -5.21 28.96
C ALA A 316 -17.50 -4.09 29.42
N SER A 317 -16.28 -4.41 29.86
CA SER A 317 -15.30 -3.44 30.36
C SER A 317 -14.52 -2.79 29.22
N TRP A 318 -15.23 -2.18 28.25
CA TRP A 318 -14.62 -1.56 27.08
C TRP A 318 -14.04 -0.19 27.40
N THR A 319 -12.78 0.02 27.06
CA THR A 319 -12.15 1.35 26.90
C THR A 319 -12.14 1.71 25.41
N PRO A 320 -11.98 3.00 25.03
CA PRO A 320 -11.75 3.36 23.64
C PRO A 320 -10.59 2.56 22.99
N ARG A 321 -9.42 2.52 23.62
CA ARG A 321 -8.22 1.83 23.08
C ARG A 321 -8.46 0.33 22.84
N LEU A 322 -9.11 -0.35 23.79
CA LEU A 322 -9.42 -1.78 23.65
C LEU A 322 -10.45 -2.04 22.55
N LEU A 323 -11.42 -1.13 22.36
CA LEU A 323 -12.43 -1.27 21.32
C LEU A 323 -11.82 -1.20 19.92
N GLU A 324 -10.85 -0.30 19.71
CA GLU A 324 -10.09 -0.16 18.46
C GLU A 324 -9.35 -1.45 18.13
N ALA A 325 -8.59 -1.97 19.10
CA ALA A 325 -7.83 -3.21 18.94
C ALA A 325 -8.73 -4.44 18.71
N ALA A 326 -9.82 -4.57 19.48
CA ALA A 326 -10.78 -5.66 19.30
C ALA A 326 -11.48 -5.62 17.94
N TYR A 327 -11.74 -4.42 17.41
CA TYR A 327 -12.31 -4.24 16.09
C TYR A 327 -11.35 -4.74 14.99
N ASN A 328 -10.07 -4.39 15.07
CA ASN A 328 -9.05 -4.87 14.13
C ASN A 328 -8.82 -6.37 14.27
N TYR A 329 -8.79 -6.91 15.50
CA TYR A 329 -8.72 -8.34 15.73
C TYR A 329 -9.88 -9.06 15.03
N GLN A 330 -11.12 -8.61 15.24
CA GLN A 330 -12.28 -9.17 14.56
C GLN A 330 -12.16 -9.06 13.03
N THR A 331 -11.75 -7.90 12.53
CA THR A 331 -11.57 -7.66 11.08
C THR A 331 -10.65 -8.69 10.46
N SER A 332 -9.52 -8.99 11.10
CA SER A 332 -8.58 -10.02 10.64
C SER A 332 -9.17 -11.45 10.62
N LYS A 333 -10.19 -11.74 11.43
CA LYS A 333 -10.84 -13.05 11.52
C LYS A 333 -12.08 -13.20 10.63
N LYS A 334 -12.65 -12.10 10.14
CA LYS A 334 -13.90 -12.12 9.36
C LYS A 334 -13.70 -12.10 7.85
N ASP A 335 -12.46 -12.18 7.38
CA ASP A 335 -12.14 -12.54 6.02
C ASP A 335 -11.23 -13.79 6.01
N PRO A 336 -11.76 -14.99 5.73
CA PRO A 336 -10.95 -16.21 5.67
C PRO A 336 -9.87 -16.18 4.58
N GLY A 337 -10.03 -15.31 3.57
CA GLY A 337 -9.06 -15.10 2.49
C GLY A 337 -8.17 -13.88 2.70
N ALA A 338 -8.11 -13.31 3.92
CA ALA A 338 -7.41 -12.05 4.18
C ALA A 338 -5.96 -12.03 3.68
N TYR A 339 -5.24 -13.16 3.83
CA TYR A 339 -3.86 -13.33 3.37
C TYR A 339 -3.69 -13.18 1.85
N ALA A 340 -4.74 -13.47 1.06
CA ALA A 340 -4.73 -13.34 -0.40
C ALA A 340 -5.44 -12.08 -0.89
N HIS A 341 -6.40 -11.54 -0.13
CA HIS A 341 -7.15 -10.35 -0.53
C HIS A 341 -6.40 -9.06 -0.23
N GLY A 342 -5.65 -8.98 0.87
CA GLY A 342 -5.03 -7.73 1.34
C GLY A 342 -4.24 -7.93 2.63
N GLY A 343 -3.44 -9.00 2.69
CA GLY A 343 -2.76 -9.43 3.92
C GLY A 343 -1.93 -8.32 4.55
N LYS A 344 -1.26 -7.50 3.73
CA LYS A 344 -0.44 -6.35 4.16
C LYS A 344 -1.24 -5.30 4.94
N TYR A 345 -2.44 -4.94 4.45
CA TYR A 345 -3.33 -4.04 5.17
C TYR A 345 -3.72 -4.61 6.54
N ILE A 346 -4.05 -5.90 6.61
CA ILE A 346 -4.39 -6.55 7.89
C ILE A 346 -3.19 -6.62 8.84
N ILE A 347 -1.98 -6.90 8.32
CA ILE A 347 -0.74 -6.88 9.09
C ILE A 347 -0.54 -5.51 9.75
N GLN A 348 -0.69 -4.41 8.99
CA GLN A 348 -0.57 -3.05 9.50
C GLN A 348 -1.59 -2.76 10.62
N LEU A 349 -2.85 -3.17 10.44
CA LEU A 349 -3.88 -3.01 11.47
C LEU A 349 -3.56 -3.77 12.76
N LEU A 350 -3.09 -5.02 12.64
CA LEU A 350 -2.75 -5.86 13.79
C LEU A 350 -1.52 -5.30 14.52
N PHE A 351 -0.47 -4.93 13.78
CA PHE A 351 0.75 -4.32 14.31
C PHE A 351 0.42 -3.04 15.09
N ASP A 352 -0.34 -2.12 14.49
CA ASP A 352 -0.66 -0.84 15.11
C ASP A 352 -1.58 -1.00 16.34
N SER A 353 -2.47 -2.02 16.33
CA SER A 353 -3.26 -2.37 17.52
C SER A 353 -2.41 -2.89 18.67
N ILE A 354 -1.37 -3.68 18.42
CA ILE A 354 -0.42 -4.11 19.46
C ILE A 354 0.34 -2.90 19.98
N ALA A 355 0.88 -2.06 19.09
CA ALA A 355 1.63 -0.86 19.45
C ALA A 355 0.79 0.10 20.33
N SER A 356 -0.48 0.31 19.97
CA SER A 356 -1.40 1.13 20.76
C SER A 356 -1.62 0.55 22.15
N LEU A 357 -1.87 -0.74 22.30
CA LEU A 357 -2.07 -1.37 23.61
C LEU A 357 -0.80 -1.31 24.48
N ASN A 358 0.38 -1.45 23.86
CA ASN A 358 1.68 -1.39 24.52
C ASN A 358 1.95 -0.06 25.26
N GLU A 359 1.30 1.04 24.86
CA GLU A 359 1.45 2.34 25.54
C GLU A 359 0.93 2.37 26.98
N ALA A 360 0.06 1.42 27.35
CA ALA A 360 -0.74 1.48 28.57
C ALA A 360 -0.56 0.28 29.51
N VAL A 361 0.29 -0.69 29.17
CA VAL A 361 0.58 -1.88 29.98
C VAL A 361 1.96 -1.79 30.63
N ALA A 362 2.13 -2.51 31.74
CA ALA A 362 3.41 -2.52 32.46
C ALA A 362 4.52 -3.28 31.73
N GLU A 363 4.15 -4.39 31.07
CA GLU A 363 5.05 -5.26 30.33
C GLU A 363 4.54 -5.37 28.88
N PRO A 364 5.05 -4.53 27.96
CA PRO A 364 4.60 -4.51 26.57
C PRO A 364 5.00 -5.79 25.82
N VAL A 365 4.23 -6.14 24.79
CA VAL A 365 4.65 -7.13 23.80
C VAL A 365 5.90 -6.62 23.09
N ASP A 366 6.95 -7.44 23.03
CA ASP A 366 8.16 -7.11 22.28
C ASP A 366 7.85 -7.17 20.78
N MET A 367 8.11 -6.06 20.09
CA MET A 367 7.86 -5.89 18.66
C MET A 367 9.16 -5.60 17.89
N GLU A 368 10.34 -5.68 18.51
CA GLU A 368 11.62 -5.33 17.88
C GLU A 368 11.91 -6.15 16.61
N ALA A 369 11.54 -7.43 16.63
CA ALA A 369 11.68 -8.35 15.50
C ALA A 369 10.52 -8.25 14.48
N MET A 370 9.37 -7.69 14.88
CA MET A 370 8.20 -7.59 14.00
C MET A 370 8.42 -6.55 12.90
N ARG A 371 7.75 -6.73 11.76
CA ARG A 371 7.78 -5.76 10.66
C ARG A 371 6.37 -5.36 10.26
N ARG A 372 6.16 -4.05 10.17
CA ARG A 372 4.87 -3.45 9.79
C ARG A 372 4.69 -3.35 8.27
N ILE A 373 5.78 -3.05 7.56
CA ILE A 373 5.79 -2.67 6.15
C ILE A 373 6.78 -3.53 5.37
N ASP A 374 6.60 -3.57 4.06
CA ASP A 374 7.52 -4.25 3.14
C ASP A 374 8.77 -3.42 2.83
N ALA A 375 9.70 -4.05 2.11
CA ALA A 375 10.79 -3.36 1.43
C ALA A 375 10.25 -2.27 0.49
N GLY A 376 10.91 -1.11 0.46
CA GLY A 376 10.42 0.15 -0.11
C GLY A 376 9.60 0.07 -1.41
N HIS A 377 10.04 -0.67 -2.44
CA HIS A 377 9.29 -0.80 -3.71
C HIS A 377 7.92 -1.45 -3.55
N PHE A 378 7.73 -2.29 -2.54
CA PHE A 378 6.48 -2.99 -2.26
C PHE A 378 5.71 -2.37 -1.07
N ALA A 379 6.25 -1.33 -0.45
CA ALA A 379 5.67 -0.65 0.71
C ALA A 379 4.59 0.35 0.25
N GLY A 380 3.41 -0.16 -0.11
CA GLY A 380 2.32 0.63 -0.68
C GLY A 380 1.80 1.74 0.23
N SER A 381 1.94 1.60 1.56
CA SER A 381 1.60 2.63 2.54
C SER A 381 2.56 3.82 2.56
N GLU A 382 3.74 3.73 1.96
CA GLU A 382 4.75 4.78 2.09
C GLU A 382 4.47 6.00 1.22
N GLU A 383 5.06 7.14 1.61
CA GLU A 383 4.87 8.45 0.95
C GLU A 383 5.17 8.39 -0.56
N ALA A 384 6.13 7.55 -0.97
CA ALA A 384 6.44 7.33 -2.37
C ALA A 384 5.23 6.91 -3.22
N PHE A 385 4.22 6.28 -2.63
CA PHE A 385 3.03 5.81 -3.34
C PHE A 385 1.73 6.50 -2.90
N ARG A 386 1.73 7.16 -1.73
CA ARG A 386 0.56 7.82 -1.14
C ARG A 386 0.52 9.34 -1.31
N HIS A 387 1.61 9.96 -1.76
CA HIS A 387 1.68 11.42 -1.93
C HIS A 387 0.54 12.01 -2.77
N TRP A 388 0.04 11.29 -3.78
CA TRP A 388 -0.99 11.76 -4.72
C TRP A 388 -2.37 11.16 -4.48
N ASP A 389 -2.63 10.61 -3.30
CA ASP A 389 -3.92 9.98 -3.00
C ASP A 389 -5.07 11.02 -3.01
N GLU A 390 -4.83 12.25 -2.53
CA GLU A 390 -5.84 13.33 -2.55
C GLU A 390 -6.17 13.77 -3.99
N GLU A 391 -5.16 13.88 -4.86
CA GLU A 391 -5.37 14.21 -6.27
C GLU A 391 -5.94 13.03 -7.07
N GLY A 392 -5.76 11.80 -6.60
CA GLY A 392 -6.14 10.57 -7.29
C GLY A 392 -5.35 10.31 -8.57
N VAL A 393 -4.27 11.06 -8.81
CA VAL A 393 -3.46 10.96 -10.03
C VAL A 393 -2.00 11.34 -9.78
N VAL A 394 -1.08 10.44 -10.13
CA VAL A 394 0.35 10.69 -10.18
C VAL A 394 0.68 11.39 -11.50
N PRO A 395 1.28 12.60 -11.49
CA PRO A 395 1.66 13.32 -12.71
C PRO A 395 2.67 12.53 -13.54
N GLY A 396 2.62 12.66 -14.87
CA GLY A 396 3.51 11.90 -15.78
C GLY A 396 5.01 12.11 -15.54
N SER A 397 5.41 13.26 -14.98
CA SER A 397 6.80 13.52 -14.59
C SER A 397 7.27 12.69 -13.38
N CYS A 398 6.35 12.12 -12.62
CA CYS A 398 6.61 11.32 -11.41
C CYS A 398 6.21 9.85 -11.62
N ALA A 399 5.20 9.60 -12.46
CA ALA A 399 4.59 8.28 -12.63
C ALA A 399 5.59 7.18 -13.02
N LYS A 400 6.68 7.50 -13.73
CA LYS A 400 7.74 6.54 -14.09
C LYS A 400 8.22 5.72 -12.89
N CYS A 401 8.36 6.36 -11.72
CA CYS A 401 9.00 5.76 -10.54
C CYS A 401 8.05 5.68 -9.33
N HIS A 402 6.81 6.14 -9.49
CA HIS A 402 5.83 6.19 -8.40
C HIS A 402 4.51 5.50 -8.78
N THR A 403 4.51 4.71 -9.86
CA THR A 403 3.38 3.85 -10.25
C THR A 403 3.87 2.53 -10.80
N ALA A 404 3.10 1.46 -10.62
CA ALA A 404 3.45 0.13 -11.11
C ALA A 404 3.64 0.05 -12.64
N GLY A 405 2.86 0.81 -13.41
CA GLY A 405 2.91 0.81 -14.87
C GLY A 405 3.85 1.84 -15.51
N GLY A 406 4.41 2.77 -14.72
CA GLY A 406 5.15 3.91 -15.25
C GLY A 406 6.47 3.54 -15.93
N LEU A 407 7.29 2.68 -15.32
CA LEU A 407 8.54 2.21 -15.92
C LEU A 407 8.28 1.36 -17.18
N PRO A 408 7.36 0.36 -17.17
CA PRO A 408 6.97 -0.35 -18.38
C PRO A 408 6.54 0.58 -19.53
N GLN A 409 5.73 1.60 -19.25
CA GLN A 409 5.34 2.60 -20.26
C GLN A 409 6.56 3.35 -20.80
N MET A 410 7.46 3.79 -19.93
CA MET A 410 8.69 4.48 -20.33
C MET A 410 9.54 3.61 -21.27
N LEU A 411 9.71 2.33 -20.96
CA LEU A 411 10.52 1.41 -21.76
C LEU A 411 9.88 1.11 -23.12
N ALA A 412 8.55 0.96 -23.15
CA ALA A 412 7.82 0.65 -24.37
C ALA A 412 7.66 1.87 -25.30
N GLU A 413 7.39 3.05 -24.74
CA GLU A 413 6.96 4.24 -25.50
C GLU A 413 7.97 5.39 -25.48
N GLY A 414 8.95 5.36 -24.57
CA GLY A 414 9.93 6.44 -24.36
C GLY A 414 9.35 7.68 -23.67
N VAL A 415 8.10 7.61 -23.20
CA VAL A 415 7.37 8.67 -22.50
C VAL A 415 6.46 8.05 -21.43
N VAL A 416 6.10 8.83 -20.42
CA VAL A 416 5.16 8.42 -19.37
C VAL A 416 4.06 9.46 -19.23
N THR A 417 2.82 9.00 -19.13
CA THR A 417 1.64 9.84 -18.88
C THR A 417 1.24 9.80 -17.42
N SER A 418 0.33 10.69 -17.02
CA SER A 418 -0.28 10.60 -15.69
C SER A 418 -1.02 9.27 -15.53
N ALA A 419 -0.96 8.70 -14.33
CA ALA A 419 -1.59 7.43 -14.00
C ALA A 419 -2.18 7.49 -12.58
N SER A 420 -3.12 6.60 -12.26
CA SER A 420 -3.64 6.48 -10.90
C SER A 420 -2.56 6.00 -9.93
N PRO A 421 -2.59 6.40 -8.64
CA PRO A 421 -1.71 5.86 -7.62
C PRO A 421 -1.81 4.34 -7.54
N SER A 422 -0.67 3.65 -7.47
CA SER A 422 -0.61 2.19 -7.27
C SER A 422 -0.23 1.87 -5.82
N ASN A 423 -0.52 0.64 -5.36
CA ASN A 423 -0.14 0.20 -4.02
C ASN A 423 1.28 -0.40 -4.01
N GLY A 424 2.28 0.43 -4.28
CA GLY A 424 3.65 -0.03 -4.55
C GLY A 424 3.88 -0.40 -6.01
N PHE A 425 5.04 -0.97 -6.29
CA PHE A 425 5.34 -1.64 -7.56
C PHE A 425 4.77 -3.06 -7.59
N GLN A 426 4.51 -3.53 -8.81
CA GLN A 426 4.11 -4.91 -9.08
C GLN A 426 5.29 -5.69 -9.66
N CYS A 427 5.20 -7.02 -9.67
CA CYS A 427 6.19 -7.85 -10.38
C CYS A 427 6.34 -7.40 -11.84
N ALA A 428 5.23 -7.07 -12.50
CA ALA A 428 5.17 -6.59 -13.89
C ALA A 428 5.87 -5.23 -14.11
N THR A 429 6.23 -4.50 -13.05
CA THR A 429 6.99 -3.24 -13.17
C THR A 429 8.40 -3.51 -13.71
N CYS A 430 9.03 -4.61 -13.28
CA CYS A 430 10.38 -4.99 -13.68
C CYS A 430 10.43 -6.25 -14.55
N HIS A 431 9.42 -7.11 -14.44
CA HIS A 431 9.30 -8.34 -15.21
C HIS A 431 8.36 -8.17 -16.42
N ASN A 432 8.80 -8.65 -17.57
CA ASN A 432 8.00 -8.64 -18.81
C ASN A 432 7.27 -9.97 -19.07
N ASP A 433 7.58 -11.01 -18.29
CA ASP A 433 6.90 -12.29 -18.26
C ASP A 433 6.85 -12.77 -16.81
N LEU A 434 5.67 -13.11 -16.29
CA LEU A 434 5.47 -13.52 -14.90
C LEU A 434 5.32 -15.04 -14.72
N VAL A 435 5.42 -15.80 -15.81
CA VAL A 435 5.51 -17.27 -15.78
C VAL A 435 6.98 -17.68 -15.81
N GLU A 436 7.75 -17.09 -16.73
CA GLU A 436 9.19 -17.33 -16.85
C GLU A 436 10.03 -16.37 -15.99
N PHE A 437 9.40 -15.35 -15.39
CA PHE A 437 10.03 -14.29 -14.60
C PHE A 437 11.16 -13.56 -15.35
N THR A 438 11.06 -13.43 -16.68
CA THR A 438 12.02 -12.62 -17.43
C THR A 438 11.82 -11.13 -17.13
N ARG A 439 12.89 -10.34 -17.29
CA ARG A 439 12.89 -8.90 -17.01
C ARG A 439 12.96 -8.09 -18.29
N TYR A 440 12.55 -6.82 -18.22
CA TYR A 440 12.70 -5.92 -19.35
C TYR A 440 14.18 -5.68 -19.67
N GLU A 441 14.50 -5.66 -20.96
CA GLU A 441 15.86 -5.34 -21.43
C GLU A 441 16.01 -3.82 -21.55
N ALA A 442 16.56 -3.17 -20.51
CA ALA A 442 16.86 -1.75 -20.54
C ALA A 442 18.24 -1.46 -21.15
N GLY A 443 18.26 -0.62 -22.19
CA GLY A 443 19.49 -0.09 -22.76
C GLY A 443 19.99 1.17 -22.03
N ALA A 444 20.84 1.95 -22.71
CA ALA A 444 21.40 3.18 -22.17
C ALA A 444 20.34 4.14 -21.60
N VAL A 445 20.61 4.66 -20.39
CA VAL A 445 19.73 5.56 -19.63
C VAL A 445 20.15 7.00 -19.83
N LYS A 446 19.18 7.90 -20.03
CA LYS A 446 19.41 9.33 -20.20
C LYS A 446 19.30 10.06 -18.86
N PHE A 447 20.43 10.59 -18.40
CA PHE A 447 20.53 11.35 -17.16
C PHE A 447 20.07 12.81 -17.35
N PRO A 448 19.70 13.52 -16.27
CA PRO A 448 19.27 14.93 -16.35
C PRO A 448 20.32 15.86 -16.98
N SER A 449 21.62 15.53 -16.85
CA SER A 449 22.72 16.24 -17.50
C SER A 449 22.73 16.16 -19.03
N GLY A 450 21.94 15.24 -19.60
CA GLY A 450 21.97 14.88 -21.02
C GLY A 450 22.93 13.76 -21.36
N ALA A 451 23.74 13.28 -20.40
CA ALA A 451 24.55 12.08 -20.57
C ALA A 451 23.66 10.86 -20.85
N SER A 452 24.15 9.96 -21.69
CA SER A 452 23.53 8.67 -21.97
C SER A 452 24.51 7.58 -21.58
N ILE A 453 24.20 6.87 -20.50
CA ILE A 453 25.09 5.88 -19.88
C ILE A 453 24.49 4.49 -20.05
N ASP A 454 25.31 3.55 -20.47
CA ASP A 454 24.97 2.12 -20.51
C ASP A 454 25.92 1.39 -19.57
N SER A 455 25.38 0.73 -18.54
CA SER A 455 26.21 -0.06 -17.61
C SER A 455 26.73 -1.36 -18.21
N GLY A 456 26.21 -1.77 -19.38
CA GLY A 456 26.45 -3.09 -19.96
C GLY A 456 25.67 -4.22 -19.29
N ASP A 457 24.85 -3.92 -18.27
CA ASP A 457 23.94 -4.86 -17.59
C ASP A 457 22.51 -4.28 -17.60
N PRO A 458 21.56 -4.96 -18.25
CA PRO A 458 20.18 -4.48 -18.35
C PRO A 458 19.49 -4.24 -17.01
N ASP A 459 19.84 -4.99 -15.96
CA ASP A 459 19.20 -4.83 -14.64
C ASP A 459 19.65 -3.53 -13.97
N THR A 460 20.92 -3.19 -14.06
CA THR A 460 21.44 -1.91 -13.57
C THR A 460 20.85 -0.74 -14.37
N ASN A 461 20.71 -0.88 -15.69
CA ASN A 461 20.00 0.10 -16.51
C ASN A 461 18.51 0.23 -16.11
N LEU A 462 17.83 -0.84 -15.73
CA LEU A 462 16.46 -0.76 -15.20
C LEU A 462 16.41 0.08 -13.93
N CYS A 463 17.27 -0.18 -12.95
CA CYS A 463 17.34 0.60 -11.71
C CYS A 463 17.65 2.08 -11.97
N MET A 464 18.63 2.36 -12.84
CA MET A 464 19.04 3.73 -13.15
C MET A 464 17.93 4.56 -13.81
N ASN A 465 16.92 3.95 -14.45
CA ASN A 465 15.78 4.73 -14.96
C ASN A 465 15.08 5.52 -13.86
N CYS A 466 15.12 5.05 -12.60
CA CYS A 466 14.55 5.77 -11.45
C CYS A 466 15.61 6.38 -10.54
N HIS A 467 16.72 5.69 -10.31
CA HIS A 467 17.79 6.12 -9.41
C HIS A 467 18.85 7.03 -10.07
N GLN A 468 18.46 7.80 -11.10
CA GLN A 468 19.34 8.75 -11.82
C GLN A 468 19.30 10.18 -11.27
N GLY A 469 18.42 10.48 -10.31
CA GLY A 469 18.10 11.84 -9.91
C GLY A 469 17.23 12.60 -10.93
N ARG A 470 16.75 13.79 -10.55
CA ARG A 470 15.89 14.66 -11.38
C ARG A 470 16.58 15.91 -11.90
N GLU A 471 17.67 16.32 -11.27
CA GLU A 471 18.47 17.48 -11.66
C GLU A 471 19.95 17.09 -11.75
N SER A 472 20.77 17.98 -12.29
CA SER A 472 22.20 17.78 -12.50
C SER A 472 22.97 19.09 -12.31
N GLY A 473 24.31 19.03 -12.29
CA GLY A 473 25.14 20.24 -12.38
C GLY A 473 24.79 21.11 -13.59
N VAL A 474 24.42 20.49 -14.72
CA VAL A 474 23.97 21.20 -15.94
C VAL A 474 22.66 21.95 -15.70
N SER A 475 21.74 21.40 -14.90
CA SER A 475 20.51 22.09 -14.52
C SER A 475 20.80 23.34 -13.69
N VAL A 476 21.77 23.25 -12.77
CA VAL A 476 22.21 24.38 -11.94
C VAL A 476 22.81 25.48 -12.82
N ASP A 477 23.74 25.11 -13.73
CA ASP A 477 24.33 26.06 -14.68
C ASP A 477 23.28 26.75 -15.56
N ALA A 478 22.29 25.99 -16.04
CA ALA A 478 21.20 26.54 -16.82
C ALA A 478 20.34 27.53 -16.02
N ALA A 479 20.13 27.28 -14.72
CA ALA A 479 19.35 28.17 -13.85
C ALA A 479 20.09 29.47 -13.52
N ILE A 480 21.39 29.40 -13.24
CA ILE A 480 22.21 30.59 -12.89
C ILE A 480 22.59 31.44 -14.10
N GLY A 481 22.76 30.83 -15.27
CA GLY A 481 23.16 31.52 -16.49
C GLY A 481 24.45 32.32 -16.34
N ASP A 482 24.45 33.57 -16.83
CA ASP A 482 25.62 34.47 -16.79
C ASP A 482 25.65 35.37 -15.53
N ALA A 483 24.85 35.08 -14.51
CA ALA A 483 24.82 35.87 -13.28
C ALA A 483 26.18 35.83 -12.55
N ALA A 484 26.60 36.94 -11.96
CA ALA A 484 27.82 36.95 -11.16
C ALA A 484 27.63 36.07 -9.91
N PRO A 485 28.70 35.41 -9.40
CA PRO A 485 28.58 34.42 -8.33
C PRO A 485 27.82 34.88 -7.08
N ASP A 486 27.94 36.17 -6.75
CA ASP A 486 27.39 36.77 -5.52
C ASP A 486 26.21 37.73 -5.81
N ASP A 487 25.79 37.86 -7.07
CA ASP A 487 24.63 38.66 -7.42
C ASP A 487 23.36 37.85 -7.16
N GLN A 488 22.43 38.43 -6.40
CA GLN A 488 21.06 37.88 -6.32
C GLN A 488 20.37 38.07 -7.66
N ALA A 489 20.04 36.96 -8.33
CA ALA A 489 19.34 36.99 -9.61
C ALA A 489 17.84 36.75 -9.42
N GLU A 490 17.03 37.62 -10.02
CA GLU A 490 15.57 37.54 -9.95
C GLU A 490 15.08 36.22 -10.57
N GLY A 491 14.33 35.44 -9.79
CA GLY A 491 13.74 34.17 -10.23
C GLY A 491 14.60 32.92 -9.99
N LEU A 492 15.81 33.05 -9.40
CA LEU A 492 16.53 31.89 -8.90
C LEU A 492 15.74 31.21 -7.77
N ARG A 493 15.71 29.88 -7.83
CA ARG A 493 15.09 29.02 -6.83
C ARG A 493 15.94 27.79 -6.63
N PHE A 494 15.81 27.16 -5.47
CA PHE A 494 16.43 25.88 -5.20
C PHE A 494 16.01 24.82 -6.22
N LEU A 495 16.98 24.02 -6.68
CA LEU A 495 16.79 22.87 -7.55
C LEU A 495 17.03 21.61 -6.72
N ASN A 496 16.01 20.75 -6.61
CA ASN A 496 16.14 19.51 -5.86
C ASN A 496 16.58 18.36 -6.79
N PRO A 497 17.76 17.74 -6.59
CA PRO A 497 18.19 16.55 -7.33
C PRO A 497 17.28 15.35 -7.09
N HIS A 498 16.40 15.41 -6.10
CA HIS A 498 15.53 14.33 -5.65
C HIS A 498 16.30 13.22 -4.93
N TYR A 499 15.60 12.18 -4.49
CA TYR A 499 16.11 11.19 -3.55
C TYR A 499 16.78 10.00 -4.26
N PHE A 500 17.72 9.35 -3.59
CA PHE A 500 18.34 8.08 -4.00
C PHE A 500 18.93 8.11 -5.42
N ALA A 501 19.69 9.16 -5.74
CA ALA A 501 20.33 9.35 -7.05
C ALA A 501 21.61 8.50 -7.25
N ALA A 502 21.63 7.27 -6.69
CA ALA A 502 22.76 6.36 -6.65
C ALA A 502 23.39 6.10 -8.02
N GLY A 503 22.58 6.00 -9.07
CA GLY A 503 23.07 5.83 -10.44
C GLY A 503 23.88 7.03 -10.93
N ALA A 504 23.52 8.25 -10.54
CA ALA A 504 24.30 9.44 -10.90
C ALA A 504 25.54 9.60 -10.00
N THR A 505 25.44 9.28 -8.71
CA THR A 505 26.58 9.26 -7.79
C THR A 505 27.66 8.27 -8.26
N ARG A 506 27.26 7.03 -8.59
CA ARG A 506 28.19 5.97 -9.01
C ARG A 506 28.95 6.29 -10.29
N TRP A 507 28.31 6.93 -11.27
CA TRP A 507 28.96 7.35 -12.51
C TRP A 507 29.69 8.69 -12.41
N GLY A 508 29.56 9.41 -11.29
CA GLY A 508 30.34 10.60 -10.98
C GLY A 508 30.38 11.62 -12.12
N SER A 509 31.59 11.92 -12.59
CA SER A 509 31.84 12.88 -13.66
C SER A 509 31.26 12.51 -15.03
N GLU A 510 30.89 11.25 -15.26
CA GLU A 510 30.23 10.84 -16.49
C GLU A 510 28.73 11.16 -16.48
N ALA A 511 28.09 11.08 -15.32
CA ALA A 511 26.68 11.42 -15.14
C ALA A 511 26.45 12.91 -14.88
N HIS A 512 27.45 13.61 -14.34
CA HIS A 512 27.37 15.02 -13.92
C HIS A 512 26.21 15.30 -12.94
N GLY A 513 25.98 14.38 -11.99
CA GLY A 513 24.93 14.47 -10.99
C GLY A 513 25.11 15.68 -10.06
N MET A 514 26.13 15.62 -9.20
CA MET A 514 26.54 16.75 -8.35
C MET A 514 27.11 17.89 -9.20
N TYR A 515 27.04 19.11 -8.68
CA TYR A 515 27.63 20.28 -9.30
C TYR A 515 29.16 20.19 -9.26
N GLN A 516 29.79 20.37 -10.42
CA GLN A 516 31.23 20.28 -10.63
C GLN A 516 31.80 21.66 -10.96
N TYR A 517 32.82 22.08 -10.23
CA TYR A 517 33.40 23.41 -10.35
C TYR A 517 34.38 23.53 -11.53
N GLU A 518 34.38 24.69 -12.19
CA GLU A 518 35.21 24.95 -13.37
C GLU A 518 36.70 24.82 -13.04
N GLY A 519 37.43 24.09 -13.88
CA GLY A 519 38.88 23.89 -13.73
C GLY A 519 39.27 22.83 -12.69
N LYS A 520 38.30 22.16 -12.07
CA LYS A 520 38.50 21.00 -11.20
C LYS A 520 38.29 19.70 -11.97
N GLU A 521 38.99 18.65 -11.56
CA GLU A 521 38.80 17.29 -12.08
C GLU A 521 38.00 16.48 -11.06
N TYR A 522 37.08 15.65 -11.56
CA TYR A 522 36.17 14.83 -10.75
C TYR A 522 36.24 13.37 -11.19
N LEU A 523 36.18 12.46 -10.21
CA LEU A 523 36.15 11.02 -10.45
C LEU A 523 34.90 10.63 -11.25
N GLY A 524 35.10 9.73 -12.22
CA GLY A 524 34.06 9.16 -13.07
C GLY A 524 33.43 7.94 -12.43
N PHE A 525 33.13 6.91 -13.24
CA PHE A 525 32.59 5.65 -12.75
C PHE A 525 33.42 5.03 -11.62
N PHE A 526 32.75 4.67 -10.52
CA PHE A 526 33.35 3.91 -9.43
C PHE A 526 33.40 2.41 -9.78
N ASP A 527 34.58 1.98 -10.21
CA ASP A 527 34.92 0.58 -10.44
C ASP A 527 35.28 -0.10 -9.12
N HIS A 528 34.43 -1.02 -8.68
CA HIS A 528 34.58 -1.72 -7.40
C HIS A 528 34.92 -3.20 -7.62
N GLY A 529 35.95 -3.68 -6.91
CA GLY A 529 36.39 -5.07 -6.99
C GLY A 529 37.01 -5.45 -8.34
N ASP A 530 37.73 -4.54 -9.01
CA ASP A 530 38.36 -4.77 -10.32
C ASP A 530 37.39 -5.28 -11.40
N GLY A 531 36.12 -4.87 -11.35
CA GLY A 531 35.08 -5.32 -12.27
C GLY A 531 34.07 -6.31 -11.69
N ASP A 532 34.38 -6.94 -10.56
CA ASP A 532 33.60 -8.07 -10.03
C ASP A 532 32.32 -7.63 -9.29
N VAL A 533 32.23 -6.37 -8.82
CA VAL A 533 31.12 -5.85 -8.01
C VAL A 533 30.59 -4.52 -8.57
N ASN A 534 30.28 -4.52 -9.87
CA ASN A 534 29.98 -3.29 -10.61
C ASN A 534 28.50 -3.01 -10.89
N GLN A 535 27.62 -3.99 -10.65
CA GLN A 535 26.20 -3.86 -10.89
C GLN A 535 25.44 -3.59 -9.60
N CYS A 536 24.29 -2.91 -9.69
CA CYS A 536 23.47 -2.61 -8.50
C CYS A 536 23.08 -3.88 -7.75
N LYS A 537 22.73 -4.96 -8.48
CA LYS A 537 22.36 -6.25 -7.90
C LYS A 537 23.52 -7.04 -7.31
N ASP A 538 24.76 -6.63 -7.54
CA ASP A 538 25.91 -7.30 -6.92
C ASP A 538 25.93 -6.96 -5.43
N CYS A 539 25.65 -5.69 -5.09
CA CYS A 539 25.55 -5.18 -3.72
C CYS A 539 24.16 -5.30 -3.09
N HIS A 540 23.07 -5.18 -3.87
CA HIS A 540 21.71 -5.13 -3.32
C HIS A 540 20.87 -6.38 -3.65
N SER A 541 19.99 -6.75 -2.73
CA SER A 541 18.84 -7.62 -3.03
C SER A 541 17.86 -6.89 -3.94
N ALA A 542 17.53 -7.45 -5.11
CA ALA A 542 16.65 -6.79 -6.07
C ALA A 542 15.22 -6.58 -5.55
N HIS A 543 14.74 -7.48 -4.67
CA HIS A 543 13.40 -7.42 -4.10
C HIS A 543 13.37 -6.90 -2.66
N GLY A 544 14.34 -7.34 -1.85
CA GLY A 544 14.46 -6.87 -0.46
C GLY A 544 15.03 -5.46 -0.34
N LEU A 545 15.73 -4.97 -1.37
CA LEU A 545 16.41 -3.67 -1.46
C LEU A 545 17.54 -3.44 -0.45
N GLU A 546 17.68 -4.34 0.52
CA GLU A 546 18.78 -4.40 1.47
C GLU A 546 20.11 -4.68 0.78
N VAL A 547 21.18 -4.16 1.39
CA VAL A 547 22.56 -4.48 1.03
C VAL A 547 22.86 -5.92 1.47
N LYS A 548 23.57 -6.67 0.63
CA LYS A 548 24.03 -8.03 0.93
C LYS A 548 25.28 -7.96 1.81
N THR A 549 25.09 -7.68 3.08
CA THR A 549 26.18 -7.46 4.05
C THR A 549 27.22 -8.58 4.03
N GLU A 550 26.80 -9.84 3.89
CA GLU A 550 27.73 -10.99 3.88
C GLU A 550 28.70 -10.94 2.69
N ALA A 551 28.29 -10.36 1.56
CA ALA A 551 29.16 -10.17 0.40
C ALA A 551 30.21 -9.08 0.66
N CYS A 552 29.88 -8.05 1.45
CA CYS A 552 30.81 -6.98 1.80
C CYS A 552 31.87 -7.48 2.80
N ALA A 553 31.46 -8.28 3.79
CA ALA A 553 32.33 -8.83 4.84
C ALA A 553 33.46 -9.74 4.31
N GLU A 554 33.40 -10.19 3.05
CA GLU A 554 34.48 -10.95 2.42
C GLU A 554 35.75 -10.11 2.19
N CYS A 555 35.61 -8.79 2.00
CA CYS A 555 36.71 -7.87 1.71
C CYS A 555 36.84 -6.73 2.73
N HIS A 556 35.77 -6.40 3.44
CA HIS A 556 35.72 -5.37 4.47
C HIS A 556 35.64 -6.05 5.84
N GLU A 557 36.80 -6.22 6.49
CA GLU A 557 36.93 -6.95 7.76
C GLU A 557 36.23 -6.24 8.93
N GLU A 558 35.82 -4.99 8.73
CA GLU A 558 35.11 -4.15 9.69
C GLU A 558 33.63 -4.52 9.83
N ILE A 559 33.07 -5.31 8.89
CA ILE A 559 31.64 -5.60 8.82
C ILE A 559 31.34 -6.97 9.43
N GLU A 560 30.56 -6.97 10.51
CA GLU A 560 29.86 -8.15 11.06
C GLU A 560 28.37 -8.13 10.67
N ASP A 561 27.73 -6.96 10.63
CA ASP A 561 26.34 -6.79 10.21
C ASP A 561 26.06 -5.50 9.40
N GLY A 562 24.79 -5.28 9.02
CA GLY A 562 24.40 -4.17 8.15
C GLY A 562 24.53 -2.78 8.79
N ALA A 563 24.55 -2.68 10.12
CA ALA A 563 24.70 -1.40 10.82
C ALA A 563 26.12 -0.82 10.65
N GLU A 564 27.10 -1.68 10.43
CA GLU A 564 28.53 -1.34 10.31
C GLU A 564 28.94 -1.01 8.86
N LEU A 565 27.99 -0.97 7.92
CA LEU A 565 28.29 -0.58 6.53
C LEU A 565 28.92 0.82 6.44
N GLN A 566 28.61 1.72 7.38
CA GLN A 566 29.18 3.07 7.43
C GLN A 566 30.67 3.07 7.81
N ASP A 567 31.14 2.02 8.50
CA ASP A 567 32.54 1.83 8.87
C ASP A 567 33.41 1.38 7.68
N ILE A 568 32.79 1.12 6.51
CA ILE A 568 33.51 0.72 5.30
C ILE A 568 34.58 1.75 4.95
N ARG A 569 35.80 1.23 4.85
CA ARG A 569 36.98 1.98 4.49
C ARG A 569 37.79 1.28 3.42
N TYR A 570 38.24 2.04 2.43
CA TYR A 570 39.18 1.55 1.41
C TYR A 570 40.39 2.48 1.20
N THR A 571 40.48 3.56 1.96
CA THR A 571 41.59 4.52 1.98
C THR A 571 41.86 4.99 3.41
N LEU A 572 43.13 5.19 3.75
CA LEU A 572 43.55 5.65 5.09
C LEU A 572 43.69 7.18 5.18
N THR A 573 43.06 7.91 4.27
CA THR A 573 43.22 9.37 4.18
C THR A 573 42.11 10.04 4.98
N ASP A 574 42.51 10.86 5.94
CA ASP A 574 41.67 11.85 6.65
C ASP A 574 41.33 12.98 5.67
N PHE A 575 40.09 12.99 5.17
CA PHE A 575 39.63 13.93 4.16
C PHE A 575 39.00 15.18 4.76
N ASP A 576 38.27 15.05 5.87
CA ASP A 576 37.63 16.16 6.57
C ASP A 576 38.61 16.97 7.45
N GLY A 577 39.76 16.39 7.80
CA GLY A 577 40.84 17.02 8.56
C GLY A 577 40.63 17.03 10.08
N ASP A 578 39.74 16.19 10.61
CA ASP A 578 39.44 16.12 12.05
C ASP A 578 40.51 15.35 12.86
N GLY A 579 41.36 14.59 12.15
CA GLY A 579 42.46 13.80 12.68
C GLY A 579 42.10 12.37 13.08
N ASP A 580 40.88 11.90 12.79
CA ASP A 580 40.45 10.52 12.90
C ASP A 580 40.82 9.77 11.60
N ASP A 581 41.93 9.05 11.65
CA ASP A 581 42.34 8.16 10.58
C ASP A 581 41.93 6.71 10.85
N GLU A 582 40.86 6.46 11.59
CA GLU A 582 40.28 5.12 11.84
C GLU A 582 38.84 4.99 11.33
N GLU A 583 38.11 6.10 11.12
CA GLU A 583 36.71 6.09 10.67
C GLU A 583 36.46 5.71 9.20
N GLY A 584 35.22 5.30 8.91
CA GLY A 584 34.74 4.97 7.58
C GLY A 584 34.40 6.19 6.73
N LEU A 585 34.32 6.00 5.40
CA LEU A 585 34.13 7.11 4.46
C LEU A 585 32.76 7.81 4.60
N ALA A 586 31.81 7.18 5.29
CA ALA A 586 30.52 7.80 5.60
C ALA A 586 30.66 9.00 6.54
N TYR A 587 31.53 8.88 7.55
CA TYR A 587 31.73 9.91 8.57
C TYR A 587 32.51 11.12 8.01
N GLU A 588 33.53 10.86 7.20
CA GLU A 588 34.21 11.88 6.39
C GLU A 588 33.22 12.74 5.57
N ILE A 589 32.22 12.10 4.93
CA ILE A 589 31.18 12.79 4.16
C ILE A 589 30.23 13.56 5.09
N GLU A 590 29.87 12.99 6.24
CA GLU A 590 29.00 13.63 7.24
C GLU A 590 29.63 14.92 7.77
N THR A 591 30.86 14.87 8.28
CA THR A 591 31.57 16.04 8.80
C THR A 591 31.74 17.12 7.73
N MET A 592 32.13 16.75 6.51
CA MET A 592 32.25 17.72 5.41
C MET A 592 30.89 18.32 5.01
N ALA A 593 29.80 17.56 5.11
CA ALA A 593 28.46 18.09 4.86
C ALA A 593 28.02 19.07 5.96
N GLU A 594 28.37 18.81 7.22
CA GLU A 594 28.17 19.75 8.34
C GLU A 594 28.95 21.04 8.13
N ASP A 595 30.22 20.96 7.76
CA ASP A 595 31.07 22.12 7.45
C ASP A 595 30.54 22.92 6.26
N LEU A 596 30.07 22.25 5.21
CA LEU A 596 29.41 22.90 4.09
C LEU A 596 28.14 23.63 4.52
N TYR A 597 27.32 23.01 5.37
CA TYR A 597 26.10 23.64 5.88
C TYR A 597 26.41 24.88 6.73
N ALA A 598 27.41 24.78 7.62
CA ALA A 598 27.88 25.92 8.39
C ALA A 598 28.38 27.07 7.48
N ALA A 599 29.12 26.74 6.42
CA ALA A 599 29.59 27.72 5.44
C ALA A 599 28.44 28.34 4.62
N ILE A 600 27.41 27.56 4.28
CA ILE A 600 26.16 28.03 3.66
C ILE A 600 25.46 29.05 4.58
N GLN A 601 25.31 28.73 5.86
CA GLN A 601 24.67 29.62 6.85
C GLN A 601 25.46 30.91 7.02
N ALA A 602 26.78 30.82 7.17
CA ALA A 602 27.65 31.97 7.28
C ALA A 602 27.57 32.87 6.04
N TYR A 603 27.62 32.29 4.84
CA TYR A 603 27.50 33.07 3.61
C TYR A 603 26.16 33.80 3.51
N ALA A 604 25.05 33.11 3.80
CA ALA A 604 23.72 33.70 3.74
C ALA A 604 23.56 34.85 4.77
N ALA A 605 24.04 34.66 6.00
CA ALA A 605 24.00 35.67 7.05
C ALA A 605 24.95 36.85 6.77
N ASP A 606 26.22 36.59 6.49
CA ASP A 606 27.27 37.62 6.46
C ASP A 606 27.37 38.33 5.10
N THR A 607 27.10 37.61 4.00
CA THR A 607 27.19 38.17 2.64
C THR A 607 25.86 38.74 2.19
N LEU A 608 24.76 38.02 2.43
CA LEU A 608 23.43 38.40 1.95
C LEU A 608 22.58 39.12 3.00
N GLY A 609 22.95 39.04 4.29
CA GLY A 609 22.17 39.62 5.39
C GLY A 609 20.85 38.90 5.66
N THR A 610 20.68 37.67 5.13
CA THR A 610 19.46 36.87 5.28
C THR A 610 19.86 35.46 5.72
N PRO A 611 19.73 35.12 7.01
CA PRO A 611 20.03 33.77 7.49
C PRO A 611 19.15 32.71 6.83
N ILE A 612 19.70 31.50 6.71
CA ILE A 612 19.08 30.35 6.04
C ILE A 612 19.10 29.15 6.99
N ALA A 613 18.03 28.36 6.97
CA ALA A 613 17.96 27.07 7.63
C ALA A 613 17.40 26.00 6.70
N TYR A 614 17.80 24.75 6.95
CA TYR A 614 17.43 23.57 6.18
C TYR A 614 16.53 22.62 6.98
N ASP A 615 15.51 22.08 6.32
CA ASP A 615 14.68 21.00 6.81
C ASP A 615 14.53 19.93 5.71
N ALA A 616 14.98 18.71 6.01
CA ALA A 616 14.96 17.58 5.09
C ALA A 616 13.54 17.08 4.73
N HIS A 617 12.52 17.45 5.52
CA HIS A 617 11.15 16.94 5.48
C HIS A 617 10.12 18.01 5.07
N ALA A 618 10.47 19.29 5.07
CA ALA A 618 9.56 20.37 4.71
C ALA A 618 9.94 21.01 3.37
N TYR A 619 9.03 21.05 2.39
CA TYR A 619 9.24 21.78 1.13
C TYR A 619 9.14 23.30 1.34
N PRO A 620 10.06 24.14 0.83
CA PRO A 620 11.06 23.88 -0.22
C PRO A 620 12.48 23.57 0.30
N TYR A 621 12.60 22.93 1.46
CA TYR A 621 13.80 22.48 2.17
C TYR A 621 14.65 23.59 2.78
N PHE A 622 14.81 24.71 2.08
CA PHE A 622 15.54 25.87 2.60
C PHE A 622 14.57 27.00 2.91
N PHE A 623 14.64 27.52 4.14
CA PHE A 623 13.77 28.56 4.67
C PHE A 623 14.59 29.77 5.13
N MET A 624 13.95 30.93 5.17
CA MET A 624 14.53 32.07 5.87
C MET A 624 14.49 31.79 7.38
N ASP A 625 15.66 31.81 8.01
CA ASP A 625 15.80 31.69 9.46
C ASP A 625 15.65 33.10 10.06
N GLY A 626 14.45 33.42 10.49
CA GLY A 626 14.06 34.77 10.90
C GLY A 626 14.64 35.16 12.26
N ASN A 627 14.99 34.17 13.09
CA ASN A 627 15.52 34.38 14.43
C ASN A 627 17.04 34.13 14.53
N ALA A 628 17.66 33.63 13.46
CA ALA A 628 19.08 33.33 13.32
C ALA A 628 19.57 32.27 14.32
N ASN A 629 18.76 31.24 14.60
CA ASN A 629 19.13 30.13 15.49
C ASN A 629 19.77 28.94 14.75
N GLY A 630 19.79 28.96 13.42
CA GLY A 630 20.40 27.96 12.56
C GLY A 630 19.54 26.71 12.28
N VAL A 631 18.29 26.67 12.75
CA VAL A 631 17.37 25.55 12.56
C VAL A 631 16.02 26.06 12.03
N VAL A 632 15.23 25.21 11.38
CA VAL A 632 13.89 25.59 10.92
C VAL A 632 12.91 25.39 12.07
N ASP A 633 12.36 26.47 12.61
CA ASP A 633 11.28 26.37 13.60
C ASP A 633 9.94 25.98 12.95
N PRO A 634 8.97 25.39 13.68
CA PRO A 634 7.66 25.04 13.14
C PRO A 634 6.91 26.21 12.50
N GLU A 635 7.10 27.44 13.00
CA GLU A 635 6.52 28.65 12.41
C GLU A 635 7.22 29.09 11.12
N GLU A 636 8.45 28.64 10.90
CA GLU A 636 9.28 28.94 9.73
C GLU A 636 9.15 27.90 8.62
N ALA A 637 8.77 26.65 8.96
CA ALA A 637 8.50 25.53 8.06
C ALA A 637 7.21 25.70 7.22
N VAL A 638 6.97 26.91 6.71
CA VAL A 638 5.83 27.26 5.87
C VAL A 638 6.32 27.69 4.49
N ARG A 639 5.62 27.25 3.44
CA ARG A 639 6.02 27.47 2.04
C ARG A 639 6.31 28.95 1.71
N ASP A 640 5.55 29.87 2.28
CA ASP A 640 5.72 31.32 2.05
C ASP A 640 7.01 31.89 2.67
N ASN A 641 7.62 31.17 3.62
CA ASN A 641 8.90 31.50 4.24
C ASN A 641 10.10 30.81 3.55
N GLY A 642 9.88 30.15 2.40
CA GLY A 642 10.96 29.56 1.62
C GLY A 642 12.06 30.57 1.28
N PHE A 643 13.31 30.14 1.35
CA PHE A 643 14.46 31.00 1.08
C PHE A 643 14.44 31.50 -0.37
N ALA A 644 14.52 32.82 -0.55
CA ALA A 644 14.42 33.47 -1.86
C ALA A 644 15.69 34.24 -2.28
N GLY A 645 16.64 34.44 -1.36
CA GLY A 645 17.85 35.27 -1.57
C GLY A 645 18.97 34.58 -2.36
N TRP A 646 18.65 33.67 -3.29
CA TRP A 646 19.63 32.81 -3.96
C TRP A 646 20.64 33.61 -4.81
N THR A 647 21.92 33.32 -4.61
CA THR A 647 23.01 33.67 -5.53
C THR A 647 23.50 32.41 -6.25
N PRO A 648 24.18 32.52 -7.40
CA PRO A 648 24.78 31.35 -8.06
C PRO A 648 25.72 30.55 -7.16
N ARG A 649 26.55 31.22 -6.34
CA ARG A 649 27.47 30.57 -5.38
C ARG A 649 26.70 29.76 -4.34
N LEU A 650 25.70 30.37 -3.71
CA LEU A 650 24.89 29.72 -2.69
C LEU A 650 24.07 28.55 -3.27
N LEU A 651 23.55 28.68 -4.49
CA LEU A 651 22.76 27.62 -5.12
C LEU A 651 23.62 26.38 -5.41
N ARG A 652 24.87 26.53 -5.87
CA ARG A 652 25.80 25.42 -6.11
C ARG A 652 26.11 24.65 -4.82
N ALA A 653 26.45 25.38 -3.76
CA ALA A 653 26.73 24.80 -2.45
C ALA A 653 25.51 24.07 -1.87
N ALA A 654 24.35 24.72 -1.86
CA ALA A 654 23.10 24.11 -1.36
C ALA A 654 22.67 22.89 -2.18
N TYR A 655 22.94 22.89 -3.49
CA TYR A 655 22.65 21.75 -4.36
C TYR A 655 23.52 20.53 -4.02
N ASN A 656 24.83 20.73 -3.83
CA ASN A 656 25.74 19.65 -3.43
C ASN A 656 25.48 19.15 -2.02
N TYR A 657 25.15 20.05 -1.08
CA TYR A 657 24.69 19.67 0.27
C TYR A 657 23.45 18.77 0.18
N GLN A 658 22.40 19.20 -0.53
CA GLN A 658 21.20 18.40 -0.72
C GLN A 658 21.50 17.05 -1.36
N TRP A 659 22.39 16.99 -2.35
CA TRP A 659 22.74 15.73 -3.00
C TRP A 659 23.37 14.75 -2.00
N ALA A 660 24.38 15.20 -1.24
CA ALA A 660 25.05 14.37 -0.24
C ALA A 660 24.06 13.87 0.83
N SER A 661 23.10 14.72 1.25
CA SER A 661 22.10 14.33 2.25
C SER A 661 20.97 13.41 1.72
N LYS A 662 20.82 13.25 0.40
CA LYS A 662 19.71 12.48 -0.21
C LYS A 662 20.14 11.18 -0.91
N ASP A 663 21.43 10.84 -0.85
CA ASP A 663 21.97 9.52 -1.22
C ASP A 663 22.62 8.87 0.01
N PRO A 664 21.87 8.08 0.81
CA PRO A 664 22.40 7.51 2.06
C PRO A 664 23.53 6.50 1.83
N GLY A 665 23.67 5.96 0.61
CA GLY A 665 24.76 5.07 0.22
C GLY A 665 25.93 5.79 -0.46
N ALA A 666 25.98 7.13 -0.44
CA ALA A 666 26.97 7.94 -1.15
C ALA A 666 28.41 7.47 -0.92
N PHE A 667 28.76 7.10 0.32
CA PHE A 667 30.07 6.60 0.72
C PHE A 667 30.49 5.33 -0.06
N ALA A 668 29.55 4.43 -0.33
CA ALA A 668 29.77 3.19 -1.06
C ALA A 668 29.55 3.32 -2.58
N HIS A 669 28.68 4.25 -3.02
CA HIS A 669 28.40 4.44 -4.45
C HIS A 669 29.56 5.12 -5.19
N ASN A 670 30.15 6.17 -4.61
CA ASN A 670 31.33 6.88 -5.13
C ASN A 670 31.83 7.93 -4.11
N GLY A 671 32.18 7.51 -2.89
CA GLY A 671 32.40 8.45 -1.79
C GLY A 671 33.47 9.52 -2.06
N GLN A 672 34.55 9.20 -2.78
CA GLN A 672 35.56 10.19 -3.14
C GLN A 672 35.05 11.26 -4.12
N TYR A 673 34.16 10.92 -5.06
CA TYR A 673 33.51 11.92 -5.92
C TYR A 673 32.63 12.88 -5.10
N VAL A 674 31.95 12.35 -4.08
CA VAL A 674 31.12 13.14 -3.17
C VAL A 674 32.01 14.08 -2.34
N ILE A 675 33.10 13.59 -1.77
CA ILE A 675 34.11 14.38 -1.04
C ILE A 675 34.70 15.47 -1.94
N GLN A 676 35.07 15.18 -3.19
CA GLN A 676 35.55 16.20 -4.13
C GLN A 676 34.52 17.32 -4.33
N SER A 677 33.24 16.95 -4.42
CA SER A 677 32.13 17.89 -4.61
C SER A 677 31.88 18.72 -3.35
N LEU A 678 31.94 18.13 -2.15
CA LEU A 678 31.81 18.83 -0.88
C LEU A 678 32.99 19.78 -0.64
N TYR A 679 34.23 19.30 -0.79
CA TYR A 679 35.45 20.10 -0.66
C TYR A 679 35.39 21.37 -1.51
N ASP A 680 35.12 21.21 -2.81
CA ASP A 680 35.09 22.34 -3.74
C ASP A 680 33.90 23.27 -3.47
N SER A 681 32.81 22.77 -2.88
CA SER A 681 31.67 23.61 -2.45
C SER A 681 32.01 24.46 -1.23
N ILE A 682 32.71 23.88 -0.25
CA ILE A 682 33.20 24.58 0.95
C ILE A 682 34.20 25.66 0.53
N GLU A 683 35.16 25.31 -0.33
CA GLU A 683 36.14 26.26 -0.86
C GLU A 683 35.47 27.41 -1.62
N ASP A 684 34.52 27.12 -2.52
CA ASP A 684 33.86 28.16 -3.31
C ASP A 684 32.99 29.07 -2.46
N ILE A 685 32.25 28.55 -1.47
CA ILE A 685 31.39 29.40 -0.63
C ILE A 685 32.17 30.21 0.44
N GLY A 686 33.47 29.93 0.58
CA GLY A 686 34.38 30.66 1.46
C GLY A 686 34.61 30.01 2.83
N GLY A 687 34.29 28.72 2.97
CA GLY A 687 34.65 27.91 4.13
C GLY A 687 36.15 27.60 4.18
N ASP A 688 36.62 27.08 5.31
CA ASP A 688 38.03 26.75 5.54
C ASP A 688 38.31 25.28 5.20
N VAL A 689 39.04 25.05 4.11
CA VAL A 689 39.46 23.71 3.66
C VAL A 689 40.94 23.42 3.97
N SER A 690 41.57 24.22 4.84
CA SER A 690 43.03 24.13 5.06
C SER A 690 43.48 22.89 5.82
N ALA A 691 42.58 22.28 6.60
CA ALA A 691 42.80 20.99 7.26
C ALA A 691 42.37 19.80 6.38
N MET A 692 41.42 20.01 5.47
CA MET A 692 40.84 18.98 4.61
C MET A 692 41.80 18.51 3.52
N THR A 693 41.65 17.25 3.13
CA THR A 693 42.31 16.66 1.97
C THR A 693 41.32 16.49 0.83
N ARG A 694 41.67 16.97 -0.37
CA ARG A 694 40.89 16.70 -1.58
C ARG A 694 41.43 15.43 -2.30
N PRO A 695 40.60 14.42 -2.57
CA PRO A 695 40.98 13.23 -3.36
C PRO A 695 41.46 13.56 -4.78
#